data_AF-A0A0W0VP06-F1
#
_entry.id   AF-A0A0W0VP06-F1
#
_cell.length_a   1.000
_cell.length_b   1.000
_cell.length_c   1.000
_cell.angle_alpha   90.00
_cell.angle_beta   90.00
_cell.angle_gamma   90.00
#
_symmetry.space_group_name_H-M   'P 1'
#
loop_
_entity.id
_entity.type
_entity.pdbx_description
1 polymer ?
#
loop_
_entity_poly.entity_id
_entity_poly.type
_entity_poly.pdbx_seq_one_letter_code
_entity_poly.pdbx_strand_id
1 'polypeptide(L)'
;MMLYELFSWLRTSEGDKDIHPEIVSLSEVQNEKNQAETVLRQLLYKYRSQKYAPSKYISSDHINEISELLIAILQQEDFIRFLDFSLEKLEKQGSCTQVELGLDFLFSSIKSLAQTKFHDEKSCKLFLSYLNYNEAKAVSLYQDKSSQLAKNIFFKFSETLTHYYLTELKLLLKEQKNPLGIVPFCKQYIDNIEKYAAFTLYFLERKVENNALIESGILHDLLLYNLPEIGLEHNELRRFYELLGCYSEGKELIKIAKDISSGMEGFNAYSLVGSLEREENLKEITLQKPVYDFSYSINNFNALYHLFGNDFLVAAIASHAQQKNIICNNFLKKIFGEKLTVDELVHLIRKLAVSHIELLPIFCGFLSDEQFEKLLENKVPEILHFIPYKKDLCHKIGFLEVQQYLQKMSQEMSSHYELLPSLLSLLDEFSKSNQKIADLIYENILDLLISQPQLLDDDAIYKCMKKYRGKIKVIEKKCKDAETAFNDCLISQTSQYPFLIQHYHIIEDAWVKAKNTVSCLKNLFRFSHHIPKDKYLLQGYVARCLLIQQGETWRLDRFTNMLEVKPSLETDQETAYERILFAILVSLDDEKTRCEIIGKLEEKYSHEKGILDNKIASLFITAVKENNTSLVAWILNNQKIEISSTSLSNVFELSAIKKQWQMVELFINFKPERIDRQKFKSVMILAASCGQANFLKKMYEKHCDLLKQEIIDKAFLAAAEKNQLEVLQFLADLNTLSPCNSVLIKGLEHAFGAGNYNAVKLIGNLRECHLIACKIESLLNLAAKNKKYTELALLLNLNKNSPSRMAIEKIFERACALGQLFPITLLMTLDSNKPCKGSIQNGLLLSAKRGHLHVVKYLCKNHESFDIEILKSAQRKASKAGFEAVCSYLNEFINHQQQSSCACKKRIVYLNKKGLGFFQDKQLKSEQDQTTLTKNALF
;
A
#
# COMPACT_ATOMS: atom_id res chain seq x y z
N MET A 1 32.57 -54.80 30.68
CA MET A 1 33.88 -55.12 30.09
C MET A 1 34.26 -54.13 28.98
N MET A 2 33.59 -52.98 28.89
CA MET A 2 33.63 -52.13 27.69
C MET A 2 34.46 -50.85 27.91
N LEU A 3 34.41 -50.28 29.12
CA LEU A 3 35.16 -49.05 29.43
C LEU A 3 36.63 -49.34 29.75
N TYR A 4 36.94 -50.53 30.29
CA TYR A 4 38.32 -50.98 30.42
C TYR A 4 39.00 -51.16 29.06
N GLU A 5 38.28 -51.63 28.05
CA GLU A 5 38.80 -51.77 26.69
C GLU A 5 39.04 -50.40 26.04
N LEU A 6 38.12 -49.45 26.20
CA LEU A 6 38.33 -48.06 25.79
C LEU A 6 39.54 -47.44 26.51
N PHE A 7 39.61 -47.56 27.85
CA PHE A 7 40.70 -47.00 28.65
C PHE A 7 42.06 -47.62 28.31
N SER A 8 42.12 -48.94 28.16
CA SER A 8 43.35 -49.63 27.74
C SER A 8 43.75 -49.23 26.33
N TRP A 9 42.81 -49.16 25.38
CA TRP A 9 43.07 -48.69 24.02
C TRP A 9 43.57 -47.25 24.00
N LEU A 10 43.07 -46.35 24.86
CA LEU A 10 43.58 -44.97 24.95
C LEU A 10 45.08 -44.93 25.34
N ARG A 11 45.57 -45.91 26.12
CA ARG A 11 46.93 -45.94 26.68
C ARG A 11 47.95 -46.83 25.95
N THR A 12 47.52 -47.92 25.31
CA THR A 12 48.45 -48.88 24.66
C THR A 12 48.86 -48.43 23.26
N SER A 13 49.94 -49.00 22.72
CA SER A 13 50.40 -48.80 21.33
C SER A 13 49.78 -49.80 20.34
N GLU A 14 48.83 -50.63 20.78
CA GLU A 14 48.23 -51.68 19.95
C GLU A 14 47.21 -51.10 18.95
N GLY A 15 47.06 -51.81 17.82
CA GLY A 15 46.55 -51.32 16.54
C GLY A 15 45.05 -50.99 16.43
N ASP A 16 44.63 -50.77 15.18
CA ASP A 16 43.27 -50.36 14.79
C ASP A 16 42.18 -51.17 15.49
N LYS A 17 41.39 -50.49 16.31
CA LYS A 17 40.12 -50.97 16.82
C LYS A 17 39.05 -49.96 16.43
N ASP A 18 38.01 -50.44 15.76
CA ASP A 18 36.81 -49.66 15.51
C ASP A 18 36.03 -49.54 16.82
N ILE A 19 35.98 -48.32 17.36
CA ILE A 19 35.20 -48.01 18.57
C ILE A 19 33.81 -47.61 18.12
N HIS A 20 32.82 -48.43 18.44
CA HIS A 20 31.43 -48.10 18.14
C HIS A 20 30.84 -47.16 19.21
N PRO A 21 30.02 -46.17 18.82
CA PRO A 21 29.36 -45.27 19.74
C PRO A 21 28.20 -45.96 20.44
N GLU A 22 28.52 -46.68 21.52
CA GLU A 22 27.52 -47.26 22.42
C GLU A 22 27.17 -46.29 23.55
N ILE A 23 25.89 -46.28 23.95
CA ILE A 23 25.41 -45.44 25.05
C ILE A 23 25.86 -46.08 26.36
N VAL A 24 26.55 -45.30 27.20
CA VAL A 24 27.02 -45.75 28.50
C VAL A 24 26.00 -45.37 29.57
N SER A 25 25.50 -46.35 30.31
CA SER A 25 24.58 -46.10 31.43
C SER A 25 25.30 -45.88 32.75
N LEU A 26 24.71 -45.07 33.63
CA LEU A 26 25.27 -44.76 34.96
C LEU A 26 25.45 -46.03 35.82
N SER A 27 24.55 -46.99 35.72
CA SER A 27 24.65 -48.29 36.41
C SER A 27 25.83 -49.14 35.94
N GLU A 28 26.18 -49.08 34.65
CA GLU A 28 27.31 -49.85 34.10
C GLU A 28 28.64 -49.29 34.60
N VAL A 29 28.81 -47.97 34.59
CA VAL A 29 30.03 -47.32 35.11
C VAL A 29 30.21 -47.59 36.61
N GLN A 30 29.13 -47.51 37.39
CA GLN A 30 29.18 -47.77 38.83
C GLN A 30 29.56 -49.23 39.14
N ASN A 31 29.03 -50.19 38.36
CA ASN A 31 29.37 -51.59 38.49
C ASN A 31 30.84 -51.86 38.12
N GLU A 32 31.33 -51.29 37.01
CA GLU A 32 32.74 -51.41 36.62
C GLU A 32 33.68 -50.76 37.65
N LYS A 33 33.28 -49.65 38.27
CA LYS A 33 34.05 -49.00 39.35
C LYS A 33 34.16 -49.88 40.59
N ASN A 34 33.04 -50.46 41.04
CA ASN A 34 33.04 -51.36 42.20
C ASN A 34 33.93 -52.60 41.96
N GLN A 35 33.91 -53.14 40.73
CA GLN A 35 34.80 -54.22 40.32
C GLN A 35 36.26 -53.76 40.29
N ALA A 36 36.54 -52.58 39.73
CA ALA A 36 37.89 -52.04 39.63
C ALA A 36 38.52 -51.76 41.01
N GLU A 37 37.74 -51.23 41.96
CA GLU A 37 38.17 -51.03 43.35
C GLU A 37 38.45 -52.37 44.06
N THR A 38 37.66 -53.41 43.77
CA THR A 38 37.88 -54.75 44.33
C THR A 38 39.20 -55.34 43.82
N VAL A 39 39.48 -55.19 42.51
CA VAL A 39 40.76 -55.59 41.90
C VAL A 39 41.93 -54.80 42.51
N LEU A 40 41.79 -53.48 42.70
CA LEU A 40 42.81 -52.67 43.35
C LEU A 40 43.11 -53.15 44.78
N ARG A 41 42.08 -53.49 45.56
CA ARG A 41 42.26 -54.05 46.92
C ARG A 41 43.03 -55.38 46.89
N GLN A 42 42.75 -56.25 45.91
CA GLN A 42 43.47 -57.51 45.73
C GLN A 42 44.95 -57.29 45.34
N LEU A 43 45.22 -56.36 44.42
CA LEU A 43 46.58 -55.99 44.01
C LEU A 43 47.37 -55.37 45.17
N LEU A 44 46.76 -54.45 45.94
CA LEU A 44 47.38 -53.88 47.13
C LEU A 44 47.65 -54.93 48.22
N TYR A 45 46.75 -55.91 48.38
CA TYR A 45 46.97 -57.04 49.29
C TYR A 45 48.17 -57.88 48.84
N LYS A 46 48.24 -58.27 47.56
CA LYS A 46 49.37 -59.02 46.98
C LYS A 46 50.69 -58.25 47.09
N TYR A 47 50.67 -56.95 46.81
CA TYR A 47 51.84 -56.08 46.96
C TYR A 47 52.31 -56.01 48.42
N ARG A 48 51.39 -55.84 49.37
CA ARG A 48 51.71 -55.81 50.81
C ARG A 48 52.24 -57.16 51.30
N SER A 49 51.64 -58.28 50.88
CA SER A 49 52.10 -59.61 51.29
C SER A 49 53.50 -59.93 50.75
N GLN A 50 53.82 -59.53 49.51
CA GLN A 50 55.16 -59.74 48.93
C GLN A 50 56.22 -58.74 49.42
N LYS A 51 55.85 -57.49 49.67
CA LYS A 51 56.77 -56.45 50.19
C LYS A 51 57.18 -56.69 51.64
N TYR A 52 56.27 -57.21 52.46
CA TYR A 52 56.50 -57.45 53.89
C TYR A 52 56.70 -58.94 54.24
N ALA A 53 56.89 -59.81 53.24
CA ALA A 53 57.22 -61.21 53.47
C ALA A 53 58.60 -61.32 54.17
N PRO A 54 58.73 -62.10 55.25
CA PRO A 54 60.01 -62.30 55.92
C PRO A 54 60.88 -63.28 55.11
N SER A 55 61.59 -62.80 54.08
CA SER A 55 62.60 -63.59 53.39
C SER A 55 64.01 -63.07 53.69
N LYS A 56 64.93 -63.98 54.05
CA LYS A 56 66.32 -63.67 54.39
C LYS A 56 67.21 -63.34 53.17
N TYR A 57 66.66 -63.39 51.94
CA TYR A 57 67.36 -63.04 50.71
C TYR A 57 66.37 -62.45 49.68
N ILE A 58 66.61 -61.22 49.24
CA ILE A 58 65.88 -60.56 48.15
C ILE A 58 66.54 -60.98 46.84
N SER A 59 65.86 -61.75 45.98
CA SER A 59 66.33 -62.06 44.62
C SER A 59 65.97 -60.93 43.65
N SER A 60 66.68 -60.84 42.51
CA SER A 60 66.33 -59.92 41.41
C SER A 60 64.91 -60.15 40.90
N ASP A 61 64.45 -61.41 40.89
CA ASP A 61 63.12 -61.78 40.42
C ASP A 61 62.03 -61.28 41.37
N HIS A 62 62.28 -61.27 42.69
CA HIS A 62 61.35 -60.69 43.68
C HIS A 62 61.21 -59.17 43.53
N ILE A 63 62.28 -58.47 43.16
CA ILE A 63 62.25 -57.03 42.88
C ILE A 63 61.47 -56.74 41.60
N ASN A 64 61.61 -57.58 40.58
CA ASN A 64 60.87 -57.47 39.33
C ASN A 64 59.36 -57.72 39.54
N GLU A 65 58.98 -58.76 40.29
CA GLU A 65 57.57 -59.03 40.62
C GLU A 65 56.91 -57.88 41.40
N ILE A 66 57.62 -57.31 42.38
CA ILE A 66 57.14 -56.14 43.13
C ILE A 66 56.99 -54.92 42.20
N SER A 67 57.90 -54.75 41.24
CA SER A 67 57.84 -53.66 40.26
C SER A 67 56.69 -53.83 39.27
N GLU A 68 56.42 -55.05 38.80
CA GLU A 68 55.27 -55.39 37.96
C GLU A 68 53.95 -55.16 38.70
N LEU A 69 53.86 -55.54 39.98
CA LEU A 69 52.68 -55.25 40.81
C LEU A 69 52.46 -53.75 41.02
N LEU A 70 53.53 -52.95 41.18
CA LEU A 70 53.42 -51.50 41.26
C LEU A 70 52.87 -50.89 39.97
N ILE A 71 53.34 -51.37 38.81
CA ILE A 71 52.84 -50.95 37.50
C ILE A 71 51.36 -51.30 37.37
N ALA A 72 50.96 -52.52 37.75
CA ALA A 72 49.57 -52.96 37.72
C ALA A 72 48.66 -52.14 38.66
N ILE A 73 49.15 -51.79 39.86
CA ILE A 73 48.43 -50.91 40.81
C ILE A 73 48.22 -49.52 40.19
N LEU A 74 49.27 -48.92 39.63
CA LEU A 74 49.19 -47.59 39.00
C LEU A 74 48.22 -47.59 37.81
N GLN A 75 48.25 -48.63 36.97
CA GLN A 75 47.32 -48.78 35.85
C GLN A 75 45.86 -48.87 36.33
N GLN A 76 45.62 -49.62 37.41
CA GLN A 76 44.29 -49.79 37.98
C GLN A 76 43.78 -48.50 38.67
N GLU A 77 44.65 -47.75 39.34
CA GLU A 77 44.32 -46.45 39.93
C GLU A 77 43.93 -45.43 38.86
N ASP A 78 44.67 -45.38 37.74
CA ASP A 78 44.32 -44.51 36.62
C ASP A 78 42.99 -44.93 35.95
N PHE A 79 42.69 -46.24 35.91
CA PHE A 79 41.39 -46.71 35.40
C PHE A 79 40.24 -46.26 36.30
N ILE A 80 40.41 -46.30 37.62
CA ILE A 80 39.42 -45.78 38.56
C ILE A 80 39.23 -44.27 38.37
N ARG A 81 40.30 -43.49 38.13
CA ARG A 81 40.18 -42.06 37.80
C ARG A 81 39.39 -41.81 36.51
N PHE A 82 39.55 -42.65 35.50
CA PHE A 82 38.77 -42.59 34.26
C PHE A 82 37.27 -42.86 34.52
N LEU A 83 36.96 -43.84 35.39
CA LEU A 83 35.59 -44.14 35.79
C LEU A 83 34.97 -43.02 36.64
N ASP A 84 35.75 -42.39 37.53
CA ASP A 84 35.32 -41.21 38.30
C ASP A 84 34.94 -40.04 37.40
N PHE A 85 35.79 -39.75 36.40
CA PHE A 85 35.51 -38.75 35.38
C PHE A 85 34.24 -39.08 34.59
N SER A 86 34.06 -40.35 34.22
CA SER A 86 32.90 -40.81 33.46
C SER A 86 31.60 -40.66 34.24
N LEU A 87 31.61 -40.94 35.55
CA LEU A 87 30.46 -40.73 36.44
C LEU A 87 30.10 -39.25 36.56
N GLU A 88 31.07 -38.38 36.84
CA GLU A 88 30.83 -36.93 36.97
C GLU A 88 30.20 -36.33 35.71
N LYS A 89 30.64 -36.80 34.54
CA LYS A 89 30.13 -36.34 33.26
C LYS A 89 28.72 -36.85 32.96
N LEU A 90 28.43 -38.12 33.25
CA LEU A 90 27.09 -38.70 33.10
C LEU A 90 26.07 -38.06 34.05
N GLU A 91 26.47 -37.69 35.28
CA GLU A 91 25.61 -36.96 36.22
C GLU A 91 25.22 -35.56 35.70
N LYS A 92 26.10 -34.91 34.93
CA LYS A 92 25.86 -33.57 34.36
C LYS A 92 25.07 -33.58 33.06
N GLN A 93 25.29 -34.58 32.19
CA GLN A 93 24.75 -34.60 30.81
C GLN A 93 23.65 -35.66 30.58
N GLY A 94 23.40 -36.55 31.55
CA GLY A 94 22.33 -37.55 31.54
C GLY A 94 22.58 -38.79 30.66
N SER A 95 23.10 -38.61 29.44
CA SER A 95 23.48 -39.70 28.53
C SER A 95 24.74 -39.35 27.75
N CYS A 96 25.72 -40.24 27.71
CA CYS A 96 26.96 -40.02 26.97
C CYS A 96 27.37 -41.30 26.23
N THR A 97 27.91 -41.16 25.03
CA THR A 97 28.48 -42.29 24.29
C THR A 97 29.92 -42.56 24.73
N GLN A 98 30.40 -43.77 24.46
CA GLN A 98 31.81 -44.12 24.69
C GLN A 98 32.79 -43.20 23.96
N VAL A 99 32.43 -42.80 22.75
CA VAL A 99 33.23 -41.90 21.92
C VAL A 99 33.32 -40.52 22.55
N GLU A 100 32.19 -39.98 23.04
CA GLU A 100 32.15 -38.70 23.76
C GLU A 100 32.93 -38.75 25.09
N LEU A 101 32.80 -39.85 25.86
CA LEU A 101 33.58 -40.05 27.09
C LEU A 101 35.07 -40.12 26.80
N GLY A 102 35.47 -40.85 25.75
CA GLY A 102 36.87 -40.96 25.32
C GLY A 102 37.46 -39.63 24.88
N LEU A 103 36.74 -38.86 24.04
CA LEU A 103 37.18 -37.54 23.58
C LEU A 103 37.31 -36.55 24.74
N ASP A 104 36.28 -36.43 25.60
CA ASP A 104 36.34 -35.49 26.72
C ASP A 104 37.33 -35.92 27.81
N PHE A 105 37.59 -37.22 27.95
CA PHE A 105 38.68 -37.68 28.81
C PHE A 105 40.05 -37.27 28.25
N LEU A 106 40.27 -37.41 26.94
CA LEU A 106 41.50 -36.93 26.29
C LEU A 106 41.65 -35.40 26.41
N PHE A 107 40.55 -34.64 26.34
CA PHE A 107 40.60 -33.18 26.51
C PHE A 107 40.76 -32.73 27.96
N SER A 108 40.24 -33.48 28.94
CA SER A 108 40.38 -33.14 30.37
C SER A 108 41.73 -33.58 30.96
N SER A 109 42.35 -34.63 30.41
CA SER A 109 43.62 -35.20 30.87
C SER A 109 44.88 -34.43 30.44
N ILE A 110 44.72 -33.27 29.78
CA ILE A 110 45.78 -32.36 29.28
C ILE A 110 46.79 -31.91 30.36
N LYS A 111 46.57 -32.18 31.65
CA LYS A 111 47.51 -31.78 32.72
C LYS A 111 48.28 -32.89 33.45
N SER A 112 47.97 -34.18 33.33
CA SER A 112 48.66 -35.17 34.19
C SER A 112 48.94 -36.57 33.65
N LEU A 113 48.32 -37.03 32.55
CA LEU A 113 48.50 -38.39 32.06
C LEU A 113 49.16 -38.41 30.68
N ALA A 114 50.50 -38.41 30.71
CA ALA A 114 51.42 -38.87 29.68
C ALA A 114 51.09 -38.51 28.21
N GLN A 115 51.87 -37.58 27.68
CA GLN A 115 52.19 -37.38 26.26
C GLN A 115 52.58 -38.70 25.58
N THR A 116 51.60 -39.48 25.14
CA THR A 116 51.84 -40.61 24.23
C THR A 116 51.87 -40.08 22.80
N LYS A 117 52.83 -40.53 21.99
CA LYS A 117 52.95 -40.18 20.55
C LYS A 117 51.68 -40.45 19.72
N PHE A 118 50.72 -41.19 20.28
CA PHE A 118 49.50 -41.68 19.61
C PHE A 118 48.23 -40.89 19.98
N HIS A 119 48.32 -39.87 20.83
CA HIS A 119 47.18 -39.08 21.29
C HIS A 119 46.40 -38.43 20.12
N ASP A 120 47.11 -37.83 19.17
CA ASP A 120 46.49 -37.15 18.03
C ASP A 120 45.71 -38.13 17.14
N GLU A 121 46.30 -39.29 16.82
CA GLU A 121 45.70 -40.28 15.92
C GLU A 121 44.43 -40.88 16.53
N LYS A 122 44.46 -41.20 17.83
CA LYS A 122 43.30 -41.72 18.56
C LYS A 122 42.20 -40.68 18.72
N SER A 123 42.57 -39.42 18.97
CA SER A 123 41.62 -38.31 19.00
C SER A 123 40.90 -38.16 17.66
N CYS A 124 41.63 -38.26 16.54
CA CYS A 124 41.03 -38.18 15.20
C CYS A 124 40.14 -39.38 14.90
N LYS A 125 40.53 -40.60 15.29
CA LYS A 125 39.71 -41.81 15.11
C LYS A 125 38.40 -41.76 15.90
N LEU A 126 38.47 -41.34 17.17
CA LEU A 126 37.27 -41.13 17.97
C LEU A 126 36.39 -40.02 17.37
N PHE A 127 37.01 -38.94 16.91
CA PHE A 127 36.29 -37.84 16.27
C PHE A 127 35.61 -38.27 14.96
N LEU A 128 36.29 -39.07 14.11
CA LEU A 128 35.69 -39.70 12.93
C LEU A 128 34.50 -40.59 13.27
N SER A 129 34.66 -41.44 14.29
CA SER A 129 33.55 -42.27 14.75
C SER A 129 32.40 -41.42 15.29
N TYR A 130 32.69 -40.26 15.88
CA TYR A 130 31.67 -39.36 16.37
C TYR A 130 30.92 -38.69 15.23
N LEU A 131 31.63 -38.24 14.20
CA LEU A 131 31.07 -37.64 12.98
C LEU A 131 30.12 -38.62 12.27
N ASN A 132 30.52 -39.89 12.16
CA ASN A 132 29.70 -40.93 11.52
C ASN A 132 28.42 -41.26 12.30
N TYR A 133 28.39 -41.02 13.61
CA TYR A 133 27.23 -41.29 14.46
C TYR A 133 26.32 -40.08 14.64
N ASN A 134 26.91 -38.91 14.90
CA ASN A 134 26.20 -37.66 15.11
C ASN A 134 27.05 -36.47 14.66
N GLU A 135 26.97 -36.12 13.38
CA GLU A 135 27.69 -35.00 12.79
C GLU A 135 27.46 -33.70 13.57
N ALA A 136 26.20 -33.37 13.90
CA ALA A 136 25.85 -32.09 14.52
C ALA A 136 26.54 -31.88 15.87
N LYS A 137 26.56 -32.91 16.73
CA LYS A 137 27.24 -32.81 18.04
C LYS A 137 28.76 -32.89 17.92
N ALA A 138 29.29 -33.63 16.95
CA ALA A 138 30.72 -33.67 16.69
C ALA A 138 31.24 -32.32 16.20
N VAL A 139 30.53 -31.68 15.27
CA VAL A 139 30.85 -30.34 14.76
C VAL A 139 30.71 -29.29 15.87
N SER A 140 29.67 -29.36 16.71
CA SER A 140 29.55 -28.43 17.85
C SER A 140 30.70 -28.60 18.85
N LEU A 141 31.10 -29.84 19.14
CA LEU A 141 32.26 -30.12 19.99
C LEU A 141 33.55 -29.54 19.40
N TYR A 142 33.74 -29.67 18.09
CA TYR A 142 34.88 -29.08 17.38
C TYR A 142 34.89 -27.55 17.48
N GLN A 143 33.74 -26.90 17.28
CA GLN A 143 33.60 -25.45 17.36
C GLN A 143 33.83 -24.93 18.80
N ASP A 144 33.21 -25.56 19.80
CA ASP A 144 33.31 -25.16 21.21
C ASP A 144 34.72 -25.33 21.77
N LYS A 145 35.46 -26.33 21.29
CA LYS A 145 36.81 -26.67 21.76
C LYS A 145 37.92 -26.10 20.88
N SER A 146 37.61 -25.46 19.76
CA SER A 146 38.57 -24.90 18.79
C SER A 146 39.69 -24.07 19.42
N SER A 147 39.37 -23.22 20.41
CA SER A 147 40.33 -22.37 21.14
C SER A 147 41.14 -23.09 22.23
N GLN A 148 40.69 -24.26 22.68
CA GLN A 148 41.26 -25.02 23.80
C GLN A 148 42.18 -26.16 23.33
N LEU A 149 42.09 -26.56 22.07
CA LEU A 149 42.88 -27.64 21.48
C LEU A 149 44.29 -27.19 21.11
N ALA A 150 45.26 -28.10 21.24
CA ALA A 150 46.59 -27.88 20.69
C ALA A 150 46.51 -27.74 19.15
N LYS A 151 47.28 -26.81 18.57
CA LYS A 151 47.27 -26.48 17.14
C LYS A 151 47.36 -27.71 16.22
N ASN A 152 48.18 -28.70 16.57
CA ASN A 152 48.34 -29.92 15.78
C ASN A 152 47.09 -30.81 15.77
N ILE A 153 46.36 -30.88 16.89
CA ILE A 153 45.13 -31.66 17.02
C ILE A 153 44.00 -30.95 16.29
N PHE A 154 43.92 -29.63 16.47
CA PHE A 154 42.95 -28.79 15.76
C PHE A 154 43.08 -28.94 14.25
N PHE A 155 44.29 -28.80 13.69
CA PHE A 155 44.52 -28.97 12.26
C PHE A 155 44.16 -30.38 11.75
N LYS A 156 44.52 -31.44 12.49
CA LYS A 156 44.15 -32.81 12.13
C LYS A 156 42.64 -33.03 12.19
N PHE A 157 41.91 -32.38 13.08
CA PHE A 157 40.44 -32.42 13.10
C PHE A 157 39.85 -31.70 11.90
N SER A 158 40.40 -30.55 11.50
CA SER A 158 40.01 -29.84 10.27
C SER A 158 40.26 -30.70 9.02
N GLU A 159 41.40 -31.38 8.94
CA GLU A 159 41.73 -32.33 7.85
C GLU A 159 40.74 -33.50 7.82
N THR A 160 40.43 -34.04 9.00
CA THR A 160 39.46 -35.13 9.18
C THR A 160 38.05 -34.73 8.73
N LEU A 161 37.58 -33.54 9.09
CA LEU A 161 36.31 -32.97 8.64
C LEU A 161 36.30 -32.73 7.13
N THR A 162 37.39 -32.19 6.60
CA THR A 162 37.54 -31.96 5.15
C THR A 162 37.42 -33.28 4.39
N HIS A 163 38.06 -34.35 4.88
CA HIS A 163 37.98 -35.68 4.28
C HIS A 163 36.58 -36.29 4.38
N TYR A 164 35.90 -36.12 5.53
CA TYR A 164 34.51 -36.55 5.73
C TYR A 164 33.59 -35.88 4.70
N TYR A 165 33.62 -34.55 4.60
CA TYR A 165 32.81 -33.80 3.64
C TYR A 165 33.16 -34.13 2.20
N LEU A 166 34.44 -34.31 1.86
CA LEU A 166 34.85 -34.73 0.53
C LEU A 166 34.24 -36.09 0.16
N THR A 167 34.21 -37.03 1.11
CA THR A 167 33.62 -38.36 0.91
C THR A 167 32.11 -38.28 0.73
N GLU A 168 31.43 -37.44 1.50
CA GLU A 168 30.00 -37.16 1.35
C GLU A 168 29.68 -36.54 -0.02
N LEU A 169 30.43 -35.52 -0.43
CA LEU A 169 30.26 -34.84 -1.72
C LEU A 169 30.46 -35.80 -2.89
N LYS A 170 31.45 -36.70 -2.83
CA LYS A 170 31.65 -37.76 -3.84
C LYS A 170 30.43 -38.65 -4.01
N LEU A 171 29.78 -38.99 -2.90
CA LEU A 171 28.61 -39.86 -2.89
C LEU A 171 27.38 -39.13 -3.43
N LEU A 172 27.11 -37.92 -2.93
CA LEU A 172 25.95 -37.12 -3.30
C LEU A 172 26.03 -36.61 -4.76
N LEU A 173 27.21 -36.15 -5.20
CA LEU A 173 27.41 -35.52 -6.51
C LEU A 173 28.00 -36.49 -7.55
N LYS A 174 27.86 -37.81 -7.35
CA LYS A 174 28.39 -38.83 -8.27
C LYS A 174 27.88 -38.66 -9.70
N GLU A 175 26.60 -38.31 -9.84
CA GLU A 175 25.89 -38.18 -11.10
C GLU A 175 26.05 -36.79 -11.77
N GLN A 176 26.67 -35.81 -11.09
CA GLN A 176 26.93 -34.47 -11.64
C GLN A 176 28.12 -34.50 -12.61
N LYS A 177 27.87 -34.47 -13.92
CA LYS A 177 28.91 -34.53 -14.97
C LYS A 177 29.71 -33.23 -15.09
N ASN A 178 29.06 -32.09 -14.88
CA ASN A 178 29.64 -30.76 -15.06
C ASN A 178 29.90 -30.10 -13.69
N PRO A 179 31.04 -30.37 -13.03
CA PRO A 179 31.35 -29.86 -11.69
C PRO A 179 31.34 -28.34 -11.59
N LEU A 180 31.77 -27.61 -12.63
CA LEU A 180 31.82 -26.14 -12.61
C LEU A 180 30.43 -25.49 -12.44
N GLY A 181 29.35 -26.17 -12.84
CA GLY A 181 27.99 -25.64 -12.76
C GLY A 181 27.46 -25.43 -11.34
N ILE A 182 28.12 -26.00 -10.32
CA ILE A 182 27.73 -25.86 -8.90
C ILE A 182 28.63 -24.90 -8.10
N VAL A 183 29.72 -24.40 -8.70
CA VAL A 183 30.64 -23.46 -8.04
C VAL A 183 29.94 -22.23 -7.44
N PRO A 184 28.92 -21.61 -8.10
CA PRO A 184 28.28 -20.43 -7.53
C PRO A 184 27.64 -20.66 -6.15
N PHE A 185 27.24 -21.90 -5.85
CA PHE A 185 26.66 -22.24 -4.55
C PHE A 185 27.69 -22.40 -3.45
N CYS A 186 28.97 -22.64 -3.77
CA CYS A 186 30.02 -22.80 -2.76
C CYS A 186 30.14 -21.56 -1.85
N LYS A 187 29.74 -20.37 -2.34
CA LYS A 187 29.67 -19.12 -1.56
C LYS A 187 28.86 -19.25 -0.27
N GLN A 188 27.86 -20.12 -0.22
CA GLN A 188 27.03 -20.29 0.97
C GLN A 188 27.79 -20.95 2.14
N TYR A 189 28.96 -21.56 1.87
CA TYR A 189 29.81 -22.22 2.85
C TYR A 189 31.16 -21.53 3.00
N ILE A 190 31.28 -20.27 2.60
CA ILE A 190 32.54 -19.53 2.61
C ILE A 190 33.11 -19.30 4.02
N ASP A 191 32.22 -19.35 5.02
CA ASP A 191 32.51 -19.30 6.45
C ASP A 191 33.01 -20.64 7.02
N ASN A 192 32.75 -21.76 6.33
CA ASN A 192 33.18 -23.10 6.72
C ASN A 192 34.32 -23.57 5.81
N ILE A 193 35.56 -23.29 6.23
CA ILE A 193 36.77 -23.60 5.47
C ILE A 193 36.91 -25.09 5.15
N GLU A 194 36.54 -25.99 6.07
CA GLU A 194 36.63 -27.44 5.84
C GLU A 194 35.69 -27.90 4.72
N LYS A 195 34.43 -27.41 4.71
CA LYS A 195 33.48 -27.67 3.61
C LYS A 195 33.94 -27.01 2.31
N TYR A 196 34.43 -25.77 2.38
CA TYR A 196 34.90 -25.05 1.20
C TYR A 196 36.12 -25.72 0.55
N ALA A 197 37.07 -26.21 1.37
CA ALA A 197 38.20 -27.03 0.95
C ALA A 197 37.72 -28.36 0.34
N ALA A 198 36.75 -29.03 0.95
CA ALA A 198 36.18 -30.26 0.41
C ALA A 198 35.53 -30.06 -0.98
N PHE A 199 34.80 -28.96 -1.19
CA PHE A 199 34.26 -28.61 -2.52
C PHE A 199 35.38 -28.37 -3.54
N THR A 200 36.41 -27.62 -3.16
CA THR A 200 37.56 -27.35 -4.02
C THR A 200 38.27 -28.63 -4.42
N LEU A 201 38.51 -29.54 -3.47
CA LEU A 201 39.11 -30.86 -3.71
C LEU A 201 38.21 -31.74 -4.59
N TYR A 202 36.89 -31.73 -4.36
CA TYR A 202 35.94 -32.45 -5.20
C TYR A 202 36.03 -32.02 -6.67
N PHE A 203 36.19 -30.73 -6.96
CA PHE A 203 36.36 -30.24 -8.32
C PHE A 203 37.66 -30.72 -8.96
N LEU A 204 38.76 -30.70 -8.21
CA LEU A 204 40.07 -31.18 -8.68
C LEU A 204 40.05 -32.69 -8.99
N GLU A 205 39.47 -33.51 -8.11
CA GLU A 205 39.36 -34.96 -8.32
C GLU A 205 38.42 -35.32 -9.49
N ARG A 206 37.45 -34.46 -9.81
CA ARG A 206 36.62 -34.56 -11.03
C ARG A 206 37.34 -34.08 -12.30
N LYS A 207 38.65 -33.81 -12.22
CA LYS A 207 39.52 -33.40 -13.32
C LYS A 207 39.14 -32.05 -13.95
N VAL A 208 38.61 -31.12 -13.14
CA VAL A 208 38.49 -29.72 -13.56
C VAL A 208 39.90 -29.14 -13.68
N GLU A 209 40.20 -28.50 -14.80
CA GLU A 209 41.49 -27.84 -14.99
C GLU A 209 41.69 -26.72 -13.98
N ASN A 210 42.91 -26.60 -13.41
CA ASN A 210 43.24 -25.59 -12.41
C ASN A 210 42.91 -24.16 -12.88
N ASN A 211 43.18 -23.84 -14.15
CA ASN A 211 42.86 -22.53 -14.72
C ASN A 211 41.35 -22.28 -14.77
N ALA A 212 40.55 -23.26 -15.22
CA ALA A 212 39.10 -23.14 -15.27
C ALA A 212 38.48 -22.99 -13.86
N LEU A 213 39.07 -23.65 -12.86
CA LEU A 213 38.65 -23.51 -11.47
C LEU A 213 38.97 -22.10 -10.93
N ILE A 214 40.12 -21.52 -11.28
CA ILE A 214 40.47 -20.16 -10.85
C ILE A 214 39.62 -19.11 -11.57
N GLU A 215 39.43 -19.27 -12.88
CA GLU A 215 38.56 -18.43 -13.70
C GLU A 215 37.10 -18.45 -13.24
N SER A 216 36.66 -19.50 -12.56
CA SER A 216 35.31 -19.59 -11.97
C SER A 216 35.08 -18.63 -10.80
N GLY A 217 36.14 -18.05 -10.24
CA GLY A 217 36.06 -17.08 -9.14
C GLY A 217 36.08 -17.68 -7.73
N ILE A 218 36.05 -19.01 -7.57
CA ILE A 218 35.97 -19.67 -6.26
C ILE A 218 37.06 -19.20 -5.26
N LEU A 219 38.33 -19.12 -5.69
CA LEU A 219 39.41 -18.65 -4.81
C LEU A 219 39.35 -17.13 -4.56
N HIS A 220 38.81 -16.37 -5.52
CA HIS A 220 38.66 -14.92 -5.41
C HIS A 220 37.57 -14.55 -4.40
N ASP A 221 36.47 -15.30 -4.39
CA ASP A 221 35.40 -15.14 -3.41
C ASP A 221 35.93 -15.38 -2.00
N LEU A 222 36.68 -16.47 -1.79
CA LEU A 222 37.30 -16.79 -0.51
C LEU A 222 38.27 -15.70 -0.03
N LEU A 223 39.09 -15.17 -0.93
CA LEU A 223 39.97 -14.05 -0.61
C LEU A 223 39.16 -12.82 -0.21
N LEU A 224 38.12 -12.46 -0.98
CA LEU A 224 37.26 -11.30 -0.72
C LEU A 224 36.66 -11.37 0.69
N TYR A 225 36.14 -12.53 1.06
CA TYR A 225 35.52 -12.76 2.36
C TYR A 225 36.53 -12.62 3.51
N ASN A 226 37.76 -13.07 3.32
CA ASN A 226 38.83 -13.07 4.33
C ASN A 226 39.83 -11.90 4.20
N LEU A 227 39.52 -10.88 3.39
CA LEU A 227 40.38 -9.68 3.21
C LEU A 227 40.80 -9.04 4.55
N PRO A 228 39.91 -8.87 5.56
CA PRO A 228 40.29 -8.26 6.83
C PRO A 228 41.33 -9.05 7.64
N GLU A 229 41.47 -10.35 7.38
CA GLU A 229 42.36 -11.26 8.12
C GLU A 229 43.76 -11.39 7.51
N ILE A 230 43.99 -10.73 6.36
CA ILE A 230 45.29 -10.78 5.68
C ILE A 230 46.34 -10.08 6.54
N GLY A 231 47.37 -10.84 6.95
CA GLY A 231 48.48 -10.36 7.78
C GLY A 231 48.45 -10.82 9.24
N LEU A 232 47.37 -11.46 9.70
CA LEU A 232 47.34 -12.14 10.99
C LEU A 232 48.14 -13.44 10.93
N GLU A 233 48.83 -13.81 12.02
CA GLU A 233 49.58 -15.08 12.10
C GLU A 233 48.66 -16.31 11.91
N HIS A 234 47.39 -16.15 12.27
CA HIS A 234 46.33 -17.14 12.13
C HIS A 234 45.18 -16.51 11.36
N ASN A 235 45.01 -16.91 10.10
CA ASN A 235 43.86 -16.54 9.30
C ASN A 235 43.28 -17.76 8.60
N GLU A 236 41.98 -17.68 8.31
CA GLU A 236 41.19 -18.75 7.72
C GLU A 236 41.65 -19.07 6.29
N LEU A 237 42.13 -18.05 5.57
CA LEU A 237 42.71 -18.18 4.24
C LEU A 237 43.95 -19.09 4.22
N ARG A 238 44.88 -18.91 5.17
CA ARG A 238 46.07 -19.77 5.29
C ARG A 238 45.69 -21.19 5.68
N ARG A 239 44.73 -21.36 6.60
CA ARG A 239 44.22 -22.68 6.98
C ARG A 239 43.65 -23.43 5.78
N PHE A 240 42.87 -22.74 4.94
CA PHE A 240 42.35 -23.32 3.69
C PHE A 240 43.46 -23.87 2.79
N TYR A 241 44.50 -23.08 2.52
CA TYR A 241 45.62 -23.54 1.68
C TYR A 241 46.50 -24.60 2.34
N GLU A 242 46.65 -24.58 3.67
CA GLU A 242 47.32 -25.65 4.41
C GLU A 242 46.55 -26.98 4.30
N LEU A 243 45.21 -26.94 4.39
CA LEU A 243 44.34 -28.11 4.20
C LEU A 243 44.41 -28.64 2.77
N LEU A 244 44.33 -27.78 1.76
CA LEU A 244 44.51 -28.19 0.36
C LEU A 244 45.89 -28.82 0.12
N GLY A 245 46.92 -28.35 0.83
CA GLY A 245 48.29 -28.84 0.73
C GLY A 245 48.49 -30.28 1.24
N CYS A 246 47.57 -30.81 2.06
CA CYS A 246 47.57 -32.20 2.49
C CYS A 246 47.27 -33.17 1.33
N TYR A 247 46.58 -32.71 0.29
CA TYR A 247 46.15 -33.51 -0.85
C TYR A 247 47.06 -33.30 -2.07
N SER A 248 47.27 -34.34 -2.87
CA SER A 248 48.18 -34.27 -4.02
C SER A 248 47.66 -33.32 -5.10
N GLU A 249 46.34 -33.29 -5.26
CA GLU A 249 45.55 -32.51 -6.19
C GLU A 249 45.63 -31.01 -5.86
N GLY A 250 45.60 -30.64 -4.57
CA GLY A 250 45.64 -29.24 -4.14
C GLY A 250 46.99 -28.57 -4.29
N LYS A 251 48.10 -29.33 -4.27
CA LYS A 251 49.47 -28.79 -4.37
C LYS A 251 49.76 -28.05 -5.67
N GLU A 252 49.18 -28.49 -6.78
CA GLU A 252 49.33 -27.82 -8.07
C GLU A 252 48.52 -26.53 -8.13
N LEU A 253 47.27 -26.56 -7.64
CA LEU A 253 46.41 -25.38 -7.54
C LEU A 253 47.04 -24.29 -6.67
N ILE A 254 47.66 -24.65 -5.53
CA ILE A 254 48.36 -23.72 -4.64
C ILE A 254 49.52 -23.01 -5.35
N LYS A 255 50.29 -23.73 -6.18
CA LYS A 255 51.39 -23.12 -6.93
C LYS A 255 50.87 -22.08 -7.90
N ILE A 256 49.81 -22.42 -8.65
CA ILE A 256 49.19 -21.54 -9.63
C ILE A 256 48.56 -20.32 -8.93
N ALA A 257 47.88 -20.51 -7.79
CA ALA A 257 47.25 -19.46 -7.02
C ALA A 257 48.23 -18.42 -6.45
N LYS A 258 49.50 -18.79 -6.20
CA LYS A 258 50.55 -17.86 -5.78
C LYS A 258 50.96 -16.89 -6.89
N ASP A 259 50.88 -17.32 -8.14
CA ASP A 259 51.33 -16.56 -9.31
C ASP A 259 50.22 -15.69 -9.92
N ILE A 260 49.01 -15.70 -9.35
CA ILE A 260 47.82 -15.02 -9.87
C ILE A 260 47.40 -13.88 -8.95
N SER A 261 47.13 -12.73 -9.56
CA SER A 261 46.66 -11.53 -8.85
C SER A 261 45.23 -11.70 -8.34
N SER A 262 44.90 -11.04 -7.23
CA SER A 262 43.53 -10.94 -6.72
C SER A 262 42.55 -10.30 -7.71
N GLY A 263 43.03 -9.48 -8.66
CA GLY A 263 42.21 -8.79 -9.65
C GLY A 263 41.22 -7.77 -9.07
N MET A 264 41.40 -7.35 -7.81
CA MET A 264 40.54 -6.40 -7.11
C MET A 264 41.17 -5.01 -7.04
N GLU A 265 40.37 -3.95 -7.30
CA GLU A 265 40.82 -2.57 -7.18
C GLU A 265 41.44 -2.30 -5.79
N GLY A 266 42.72 -1.93 -5.76
CA GLY A 266 43.48 -1.67 -4.53
C GLY A 266 44.21 -2.89 -3.94
N PHE A 267 43.98 -4.11 -4.43
CA PHE A 267 44.62 -5.34 -3.93
C PHE A 267 45.36 -6.16 -5.00
N ASN A 268 45.59 -5.60 -6.20
CA ASN A 268 46.27 -6.30 -7.30
C ASN A 268 47.67 -6.83 -6.98
N ALA A 269 48.36 -6.25 -5.98
CA ALA A 269 49.66 -6.70 -5.50
C ALA A 269 49.60 -7.95 -4.57
N TYR A 270 48.40 -8.39 -4.19
CA TYR A 270 48.20 -9.62 -3.43
C TYR A 270 47.91 -10.78 -4.36
N SER A 271 48.58 -11.92 -4.10
CA SER A 271 48.23 -13.20 -4.71
C SER A 271 46.89 -13.72 -4.18
N LEU A 272 46.31 -14.73 -4.82
CA LEU A 272 45.12 -15.43 -4.30
C LEU A 272 45.37 -16.13 -2.95
N VAL A 273 46.64 -16.33 -2.56
CA VAL A 273 47.04 -16.87 -1.25
C VAL A 273 47.14 -15.78 -0.19
N GLY A 274 46.93 -14.51 -0.55
CA GLY A 274 47.00 -13.37 0.36
C GLY A 274 48.45 -12.93 0.68
N SER A 275 49.44 -13.38 -0.12
CA SER A 275 50.82 -12.92 -0.01
C SER A 275 51.02 -11.64 -0.81
N LEU A 276 51.65 -10.63 -0.20
CA LEU A 276 52.02 -9.39 -0.87
C LEU A 276 53.29 -9.61 -1.71
N GLU A 277 53.17 -9.48 -3.04
CA GLU A 277 54.30 -9.52 -3.97
C GLU A 277 54.71 -8.08 -4.31
N ARG A 278 56.00 -7.75 -4.12
CA ARG A 278 56.53 -6.38 -4.33
C ARG A 278 56.89 -6.08 -5.79
N GLU A 279 56.90 -7.08 -6.66
CA GLU A 279 57.23 -6.97 -8.07
C GLU A 279 55.99 -7.32 -8.91
N GLU A 280 55.73 -6.56 -9.98
CA GLU A 280 54.54 -6.64 -10.87
C GLU A 280 54.48 -7.94 -11.72
N ASN A 281 54.78 -9.11 -11.15
CA ASN A 281 54.88 -10.38 -11.86
C ASN A 281 53.64 -11.28 -11.73
N LEU A 282 52.60 -10.85 -10.99
CA LEU A 282 51.35 -11.60 -10.85
C LEU A 282 50.52 -11.55 -12.13
N LYS A 283 50.05 -12.71 -12.59
CA LYS A 283 49.20 -12.82 -13.77
C LYS A 283 47.77 -12.36 -13.43
N GLU A 284 47.24 -11.42 -14.19
CA GLU A 284 45.83 -11.07 -14.15
C GLU A 284 45.00 -12.08 -14.95
N ILE A 285 43.87 -12.51 -14.39
CA ILE A 285 42.93 -13.44 -15.02
C ILE A 285 41.57 -12.76 -15.14
N THR A 286 40.89 -12.98 -16.26
CA THR A 286 39.50 -12.52 -16.43
C THR A 286 38.56 -13.57 -15.87
N LEU A 287 37.76 -13.19 -14.87
CA LEU A 287 36.75 -14.06 -14.28
C LEU A 287 35.64 -14.37 -15.30
N GLN A 288 35.29 -15.65 -15.41
CA GLN A 288 34.16 -16.09 -16.22
C GLN A 288 32.84 -15.84 -15.48
N LYS A 289 31.78 -15.50 -16.23
CA LYS A 289 30.45 -15.37 -15.63
C LYS A 289 29.97 -16.74 -15.14
N PRO A 290 29.35 -16.83 -13.95
CA PRO A 290 28.83 -18.08 -13.43
C PRO A 290 27.73 -18.62 -14.34
N VAL A 291 27.87 -19.86 -14.80
CA VAL A 291 26.86 -20.57 -15.61
C VAL A 291 26.31 -21.74 -14.82
N TYR A 292 24.99 -21.80 -14.67
CA TYR A 292 24.31 -22.93 -14.05
C TYR A 292 24.14 -24.07 -15.05
N ASP A 293 24.95 -25.12 -14.89
CA ASP A 293 24.93 -26.31 -15.74
C ASP A 293 24.82 -27.60 -14.92
N PHE A 294 23.62 -28.19 -14.92
CA PHE A 294 23.27 -29.32 -14.07
C PHE A 294 23.06 -30.60 -14.89
N SER A 295 23.53 -31.73 -14.37
CA SER A 295 23.20 -33.04 -14.94
C SER A 295 21.85 -33.51 -14.42
N TYR A 296 20.81 -33.45 -15.26
CA TYR A 296 19.45 -33.75 -14.82
C TYR A 296 19.17 -35.26 -14.73
N SER A 297 19.26 -35.80 -13.51
CA SER A 297 18.75 -37.11 -13.09
C SER A 297 18.01 -36.96 -11.75
N ILE A 298 17.14 -37.91 -11.40
CA ILE A 298 16.34 -37.80 -10.17
C ILE A 298 17.21 -37.83 -8.91
N ASN A 299 18.27 -38.66 -8.90
CA ASN A 299 19.17 -38.76 -7.76
C ASN A 299 20.02 -37.49 -7.63
N ASN A 300 20.59 -37.00 -8.74
CA ASN A 300 21.40 -35.79 -8.73
C ASN A 300 20.56 -34.56 -8.36
N PHE A 301 19.33 -34.46 -8.86
CA PHE A 301 18.43 -33.34 -8.51
C PHE A 301 18.08 -33.33 -7.03
N ASN A 302 17.77 -34.49 -6.44
CA ASN A 302 17.52 -34.59 -5.00
C ASN A 302 18.79 -34.33 -4.18
N ALA A 303 19.97 -34.76 -4.65
CA ALA A 303 21.24 -34.50 -3.98
C ALA A 303 21.61 -33.01 -3.98
N LEU A 304 21.44 -32.33 -5.12
CA LEU A 304 21.64 -30.88 -5.23
C LEU A 304 20.64 -30.11 -4.37
N TYR A 305 19.38 -30.53 -4.33
CA TYR A 305 18.39 -29.93 -3.44
C TYR A 305 18.71 -30.17 -1.96
N HIS A 306 19.19 -31.36 -1.59
CA HIS A 306 19.61 -31.67 -0.22
C HIS A 306 20.80 -30.79 0.23
N LEU A 307 21.77 -30.57 -0.65
CA LEU A 307 22.95 -29.74 -0.35
C LEU A 307 22.63 -28.24 -0.33
N PHE A 308 21.89 -27.74 -1.30
CA PHE A 308 21.79 -26.30 -1.57
C PHE A 308 20.39 -25.71 -1.33
N GLY A 309 19.38 -26.53 -1.04
CA GLY A 309 18.03 -26.10 -0.71
C GLY A 309 17.42 -25.11 -1.71
N ASN A 310 16.92 -23.99 -1.20
CA ASN A 310 16.24 -22.95 -1.98
C ASN A 310 17.16 -22.25 -2.99
N ASP A 311 18.47 -22.11 -2.70
CA ASP A 311 19.44 -21.52 -3.63
C ASP A 311 19.54 -22.34 -4.92
N PHE A 312 19.55 -23.66 -4.80
CA PHE A 312 19.49 -24.53 -5.97
C PHE A 312 18.18 -24.42 -6.73
N LEU A 313 17.03 -24.29 -6.05
CA LEU A 313 15.75 -24.13 -6.74
C LEU A 313 15.71 -22.85 -7.58
N VAL A 314 16.20 -21.72 -7.06
CA VAL A 314 16.31 -20.46 -7.82
C VAL A 314 17.20 -20.63 -9.04
N ALA A 315 18.38 -21.22 -8.88
CA ALA A 315 19.30 -21.48 -9.97
C ALA A 315 18.78 -22.50 -10.98
N ALA A 316 18.02 -23.51 -10.56
CA ALA A 316 17.37 -24.47 -11.44
C ALA A 316 16.27 -23.80 -12.28
N ILE A 317 15.51 -22.86 -11.71
CA ILE A 317 14.55 -22.03 -12.45
C ILE A 317 15.29 -21.15 -13.48
N ALA A 318 16.37 -20.50 -13.08
CA ALA A 318 17.19 -19.67 -13.96
C ALA A 318 17.81 -20.48 -15.12
N SER A 319 18.34 -21.66 -14.82
CA SER A 319 18.89 -22.58 -15.82
C SER A 319 17.80 -23.07 -16.79
N HIS A 320 16.61 -23.39 -16.28
CA HIS A 320 15.45 -23.71 -17.14
C HIS A 320 15.06 -22.53 -18.03
N ALA A 321 15.07 -21.30 -17.52
CA ALA A 321 14.74 -20.10 -18.30
C ALA A 321 15.66 -19.95 -19.53
N GLN A 322 16.93 -20.29 -19.36
CA GLN A 322 17.95 -20.21 -20.42
C GLN A 322 17.91 -21.40 -21.38
N GLN A 323 17.84 -22.63 -20.86
CA GLN A 323 18.02 -23.86 -21.65
C GLN A 323 16.71 -24.54 -22.08
N LYS A 324 15.57 -24.18 -21.49
CA LYS A 324 14.23 -24.78 -21.71
C LYS A 324 14.20 -26.31 -21.59
N ASN A 325 15.00 -26.88 -20.70
CA ASN A 325 15.10 -28.33 -20.51
C ASN A 325 13.79 -28.92 -19.92
N ILE A 326 13.22 -29.91 -20.62
CA ILE A 326 11.94 -30.57 -20.27
C ILE A 326 12.08 -31.43 -19.00
N ILE A 327 13.22 -32.09 -18.80
CA ILE A 327 13.46 -32.97 -17.65
C ILE A 327 13.52 -32.14 -16.37
N CYS A 328 14.24 -31.01 -16.39
CA CYS A 328 14.28 -30.05 -15.29
C CYS A 328 12.88 -29.52 -14.95
N ASN A 329 12.06 -29.19 -15.96
CA ASN A 329 10.69 -28.72 -15.77
C ASN A 329 9.83 -29.74 -15.01
N ASN A 330 9.90 -31.01 -15.41
CA ASN A 330 9.13 -32.07 -14.75
C ASN A 330 9.54 -32.26 -13.27
N PHE A 331 10.83 -32.20 -12.96
CA PHE A 331 11.30 -32.28 -11.57
C PHE A 331 10.89 -31.06 -10.75
N LEU A 332 11.03 -29.85 -11.30
CA LEU A 332 10.58 -28.62 -10.64
C LEU A 332 9.08 -28.66 -10.36
N LYS A 333 8.24 -29.03 -11.34
CA LYS A 333 6.80 -29.20 -11.14
C LYS A 333 6.46 -30.23 -10.07
N LYS A 334 7.21 -31.32 -9.97
CA LYS A 334 6.99 -32.34 -8.94
C LYS A 334 7.39 -31.85 -7.54
N ILE A 335 8.53 -31.17 -7.41
CA ILE A 335 8.98 -30.62 -6.12
C ILE A 335 8.05 -29.51 -5.66
N PHE A 336 7.74 -28.55 -6.53
CA PHE A 336 6.78 -27.50 -6.24
C PHE A 336 5.44 -28.12 -5.89
N GLY A 337 4.93 -29.04 -6.72
CA GLY A 337 3.67 -29.78 -6.60
C GLY A 337 3.43 -30.49 -5.26
N GLU A 338 4.37 -31.35 -4.87
CA GLU A 338 4.11 -32.42 -3.89
C GLU A 338 5.00 -32.33 -2.62
N LYS A 339 6.16 -31.67 -2.68
CA LYS A 339 7.17 -31.77 -1.61
C LYS A 339 7.30 -30.52 -0.73
N LEU A 340 7.10 -29.33 -1.29
CA LEU A 340 7.33 -28.08 -0.57
C LEU A 340 6.15 -27.72 0.36
N THR A 341 6.49 -27.31 1.57
CA THR A 341 5.53 -26.73 2.51
C THR A 341 5.15 -25.30 2.09
N VAL A 342 4.05 -24.79 2.66
CA VAL A 342 3.58 -23.42 2.40
C VAL A 342 4.65 -22.40 2.78
N ASP A 343 5.33 -22.58 3.91
CA ASP A 343 6.36 -21.66 4.41
C ASP A 343 7.60 -21.64 3.50
N GLU A 344 8.03 -22.79 2.98
CA GLU A 344 9.15 -22.86 2.04
C GLU A 344 8.80 -22.17 0.71
N LEU A 345 7.55 -22.33 0.23
CA LEU A 345 7.05 -21.60 -0.94
C LEU A 345 7.06 -20.09 -0.68
N VAL A 346 6.59 -19.64 0.49
CA VAL A 346 6.62 -18.21 0.86
C VAL A 346 8.05 -17.68 0.82
N HIS A 347 8.99 -18.40 1.43
CA HIS A 347 10.39 -17.99 1.46
C HIS A 347 11.00 -17.89 0.05
N LEU A 348 10.69 -18.86 -0.82
CA LEU A 348 11.15 -18.85 -2.20
C LEU A 348 10.55 -17.68 -3.00
N ILE A 349 9.26 -17.39 -2.82
CA ILE A 349 8.60 -16.22 -3.46
C ILE A 349 9.28 -14.93 -3.03
N ARG A 350 9.53 -14.75 -1.72
CA ARG A 350 10.24 -13.57 -1.20
C ARG A 350 11.63 -13.43 -1.81
N LYS A 351 12.40 -14.52 -1.84
CA LYS A 351 13.76 -14.53 -2.39
C LYS A 351 13.79 -14.17 -3.87
N LEU A 352 12.84 -14.69 -4.66
CA LEU A 352 12.69 -14.33 -6.07
C LEU A 352 12.24 -12.89 -6.25
N ALA A 353 11.31 -12.40 -5.42
CA ALA A 353 10.81 -11.04 -5.51
C ALA A 353 11.85 -9.97 -5.17
N VAL A 354 12.80 -10.28 -4.29
CA VAL A 354 13.90 -9.36 -3.90
C VAL A 354 15.06 -9.42 -4.90
N SER A 355 15.53 -10.63 -5.22
CA SER A 355 16.81 -10.79 -5.92
C SER A 355 16.68 -11.12 -7.42
N HIS A 356 15.54 -11.65 -7.88
CA HIS A 356 15.36 -12.21 -9.23
C HIS A 356 13.94 -12.02 -9.78
N ILE A 357 13.47 -10.78 -9.86
CA ILE A 357 12.10 -10.43 -10.28
C ILE A 357 11.76 -11.01 -11.65
N GLU A 358 12.73 -11.08 -12.56
CA GLU A 358 12.61 -11.64 -13.91
C GLU A 358 12.22 -13.12 -13.94
N LEU A 359 12.45 -13.88 -12.86
CA LEU A 359 12.13 -15.30 -12.76
C LEU A 359 10.72 -15.57 -12.20
N LEU A 360 10.08 -14.57 -11.57
CA LEU A 360 8.72 -14.70 -11.03
C LEU A 360 7.66 -15.18 -12.05
N PRO A 361 7.63 -14.70 -13.31
CA PRO A 361 6.66 -15.18 -14.30
C PRO A 361 6.84 -16.68 -14.60
N ILE A 362 8.09 -17.14 -14.65
CA ILE A 362 8.43 -18.54 -14.94
C ILE A 362 8.04 -19.41 -13.74
N PHE A 363 8.36 -18.95 -12.53
CA PHE A 363 7.99 -19.63 -11.30
C PHE A 363 6.46 -19.74 -11.14
N CYS A 364 5.71 -18.67 -11.46
CA CYS A 364 4.25 -18.69 -11.50
C CYS A 364 3.68 -19.80 -12.40
N GLY A 365 4.38 -20.14 -13.49
CA GLY A 365 3.98 -21.20 -14.42
C GLY A 365 4.22 -22.62 -13.92
N PHE A 366 5.01 -22.81 -12.87
CA PHE A 366 5.23 -24.13 -12.26
C PHE A 366 4.19 -24.48 -11.20
N LEU A 367 3.54 -23.49 -10.59
CA LEU A 367 2.57 -23.68 -9.52
C LEU A 367 1.21 -24.13 -10.07
N SER A 368 0.62 -25.15 -9.45
CA SER A 368 -0.72 -25.64 -9.80
C SER A 368 -1.83 -24.78 -9.17
N ASP A 369 -3.05 -24.83 -9.70
CA ASP A 369 -4.19 -24.10 -9.12
C ASP A 369 -4.42 -24.47 -7.65
N GLU A 370 -4.24 -25.74 -7.27
CA GLU A 370 -4.36 -26.22 -5.89
C GLU A 370 -3.38 -25.51 -4.93
N GLN A 371 -2.20 -25.12 -5.41
CA GLN A 371 -1.20 -24.43 -4.61
C GLN A 371 -1.53 -22.97 -4.43
N PHE A 372 -2.07 -22.33 -5.46
CA PHE A 372 -2.62 -20.99 -5.32
C PHE A 372 -3.80 -20.99 -4.34
N GLU A 373 -4.67 -22.01 -4.36
CA GLU A 373 -5.73 -22.15 -3.34
C GLU A 373 -5.15 -22.32 -1.94
N LYS A 374 -4.16 -23.20 -1.75
CA LYS A 374 -3.47 -23.36 -0.45
C LYS A 374 -2.83 -22.05 0.05
N LEU A 375 -2.23 -21.26 -0.84
CA LEU A 375 -1.67 -19.96 -0.50
C LEU A 375 -2.76 -18.93 -0.14
N LEU A 376 -3.90 -18.96 -0.84
CA LEU A 376 -5.06 -18.11 -0.55
C LEU A 376 -5.73 -18.48 0.78
N GLU A 377 -5.92 -19.77 1.06
CA GLU A 377 -6.48 -20.29 2.31
C GLU A 377 -5.63 -19.90 3.53
N ASN A 378 -4.30 -19.97 3.38
CA ASN A 378 -3.35 -19.57 4.41
C ASN A 378 -3.13 -18.04 4.49
N LYS A 379 -3.84 -17.25 3.66
CA LYS A 379 -3.75 -15.78 3.60
C LYS A 379 -2.31 -15.28 3.44
N VAL A 380 -1.53 -15.97 2.62
CA VAL A 380 -0.13 -15.66 2.36
C VAL A 380 -0.05 -14.38 1.52
N PRO A 381 0.51 -13.28 2.05
CA PRO A 381 0.51 -12.00 1.35
C PRO A 381 1.34 -11.97 0.06
N GLU A 382 2.39 -12.79 -0.02
CA GLU A 382 3.35 -12.89 -1.11
C GLU A 382 2.71 -13.35 -2.44
N ILE A 383 1.50 -13.94 -2.38
CA ILE A 383 0.73 -14.29 -3.58
C ILE A 383 0.45 -13.07 -4.48
N LEU A 384 0.47 -11.87 -3.90
CA LEU A 384 0.27 -10.61 -4.62
C LEU A 384 1.36 -10.38 -5.69
N HIS A 385 2.57 -10.91 -5.51
CA HIS A 385 3.60 -10.85 -6.55
C HIS A 385 3.23 -11.61 -7.84
N PHE A 386 2.28 -12.55 -7.76
CA PHE A 386 1.82 -13.31 -8.92
C PHE A 386 0.62 -12.72 -9.65
N ILE A 387 -0.05 -11.71 -9.08
CA ILE A 387 -1.20 -11.05 -9.72
C ILE A 387 -0.91 -10.60 -11.16
N PRO A 388 0.25 -9.96 -11.47
CA PRO A 388 0.54 -9.52 -12.84
C PRO A 388 0.58 -10.67 -13.85
N TYR A 389 0.89 -11.87 -13.40
CA TYR A 389 1.08 -13.06 -14.22
C TYR A 389 -0.13 -14.00 -14.22
N LYS A 390 -0.95 -13.96 -13.16
CA LYS A 390 -2.17 -14.78 -13.00
C LYS A 390 -3.35 -13.91 -12.56
N LYS A 391 -4.02 -13.32 -13.55
CA LYS A 391 -5.06 -12.30 -13.38
C LYS A 391 -6.31 -12.79 -12.62
N ASP A 392 -6.60 -14.08 -12.68
CA ASP A 392 -7.75 -14.67 -11.99
C ASP A 392 -7.67 -14.52 -10.46
N LEU A 393 -6.46 -14.33 -9.92
CA LEU A 393 -6.23 -14.08 -8.49
C LEU A 393 -6.84 -12.74 -8.03
N CYS A 394 -6.95 -11.74 -8.91
CA CYS A 394 -7.55 -10.43 -8.60
C CYS A 394 -8.99 -10.54 -8.10
N HIS A 395 -9.72 -11.58 -8.53
CA HIS A 395 -11.11 -11.80 -8.14
C HIS A 395 -11.26 -12.56 -6.81
N LYS A 396 -10.20 -13.24 -6.37
CA LYS A 396 -10.20 -14.06 -5.14
C LYS A 396 -9.64 -13.33 -3.93
N ILE A 397 -8.90 -12.23 -4.14
CA ILE A 397 -8.26 -11.46 -3.08
C ILE A 397 -9.11 -10.24 -2.71
N GLY A 398 -9.42 -10.12 -1.42
CA GLY A 398 -10.22 -9.03 -0.87
C GLY A 398 -9.40 -7.80 -0.47
N PHE A 399 -10.10 -6.77 0.00
CA PHE A 399 -9.50 -5.50 0.41
C PHE A 399 -8.65 -5.63 1.70
N LEU A 400 -9.10 -6.45 2.66
CA LEU A 400 -8.44 -6.62 3.95
C LEU A 400 -7.09 -7.33 3.81
N GLU A 401 -7.03 -8.33 2.93
CA GLU A 401 -5.82 -9.11 2.63
C GLU A 401 -4.75 -8.22 2.00
N VAL A 402 -5.12 -7.36 1.04
CA VAL A 402 -4.20 -6.39 0.43
C VAL A 402 -3.74 -5.35 1.44
N GLN A 403 -4.62 -4.88 2.33
CA GLN A 403 -4.25 -3.91 3.35
C GLN A 403 -3.24 -4.49 4.35
N GLN A 404 -3.45 -5.73 4.82
CA GLN A 404 -2.54 -6.41 5.73
C GLN A 404 -1.18 -6.68 5.08
N TYR A 405 -1.17 -7.03 3.79
CA TYR A 405 0.07 -7.17 3.04
C TYR A 405 0.86 -5.88 2.98
N LEU A 406 0.23 -4.78 2.56
CA LEU A 406 0.90 -3.49 2.41
C LEU A 406 1.49 -3.02 3.75
N GLN A 407 0.79 -3.28 4.86
CA GLN A 407 1.30 -3.00 6.21
C GLN A 407 2.54 -3.84 6.54
N LYS A 408 2.51 -5.16 6.33
CA LYS A 408 3.69 -6.03 6.57
C LYS A 408 4.88 -5.64 5.68
N MET A 409 4.63 -5.37 4.40
CA MET A 409 5.66 -4.94 3.46
C MET A 409 6.32 -3.62 3.85
N SER A 410 5.56 -2.68 4.41
CA SER A 410 6.11 -1.42 4.93
C SER A 410 6.97 -1.57 6.19
N GLN A 411 6.83 -2.68 6.92
CA GLN A 411 7.56 -2.96 8.16
C GLN A 411 8.80 -3.84 7.94
N GLU A 412 8.75 -4.79 7.00
CA GLU A 412 9.79 -5.82 6.81
C GLU A 412 10.87 -5.41 5.78
N MET A 413 10.56 -4.56 4.80
CA MET A 413 11.48 -4.26 3.69
C MET A 413 12.26 -2.95 3.94
N SER A 414 13.58 -3.04 3.95
CA SER A 414 14.52 -1.93 4.18
C SER A 414 14.78 -1.05 2.95
N SER A 415 14.42 -1.51 1.75
CA SER A 415 14.67 -0.83 0.47
C SER A 415 13.35 -0.53 -0.28
N HIS A 416 13.00 0.75 -0.43
CA HIS A 416 11.76 1.19 -1.08
C HIS A 416 11.79 1.10 -2.62
N TYR A 417 12.98 0.96 -3.22
CA TYR A 417 13.16 0.89 -4.68
C TYR A 417 12.71 -0.45 -5.28
N GLU A 418 12.87 -1.55 -4.53
CA GLU A 418 12.47 -2.91 -4.95
C GLU A 418 10.94 -3.10 -4.93
N LEU A 419 10.24 -2.34 -4.09
CA LEU A 419 8.79 -2.44 -3.91
C LEU A 419 7.99 -1.78 -5.04
N LEU A 420 8.56 -0.74 -5.66
CA LEU A 420 7.83 0.13 -6.57
C LEU A 420 7.35 -0.57 -7.85
N PRO A 421 8.14 -1.43 -8.53
CA PRO A 421 7.67 -2.19 -9.69
C PRO A 421 6.49 -3.10 -9.34
N SER A 422 6.54 -3.76 -8.19
CA SER A 422 5.46 -4.63 -7.70
C SER A 422 4.18 -3.82 -7.46
N LEU A 423 4.25 -2.69 -6.75
CA LEU A 423 3.09 -1.84 -6.50
C LEU A 423 2.49 -1.25 -7.79
N LEU A 424 3.33 -0.84 -8.73
CA LEU A 424 2.88 -0.31 -10.03
C LEU A 424 2.16 -1.38 -10.85
N SER A 425 2.65 -2.62 -10.84
CA SER A 425 1.99 -3.75 -11.50
C SER A 425 0.63 -4.08 -10.88
N LEU A 426 0.54 -4.05 -9.55
CA LEU A 426 -0.71 -4.24 -8.82
C LEU A 426 -1.70 -3.10 -9.10
N LEU A 427 -1.22 -1.86 -9.18
CA LEU A 427 -2.04 -0.71 -9.53
C LEU A 427 -2.64 -0.85 -10.93
N ASP A 428 -1.84 -1.26 -11.93
CA ASP A 428 -2.34 -1.45 -13.30
C ASP A 428 -3.45 -2.50 -13.36
N GLU A 429 -3.27 -3.64 -12.67
CA GLU A 429 -4.23 -4.74 -12.74
C GLU A 429 -5.51 -4.45 -11.91
N PHE A 430 -5.38 -3.93 -10.69
CA PHE A 430 -6.54 -3.56 -9.87
C PHE A 430 -7.30 -2.33 -10.39
N SER A 431 -6.65 -1.45 -11.16
CA SER A 431 -7.34 -0.33 -11.80
C SER A 431 -8.44 -0.77 -12.78
N LYS A 432 -8.36 -2.01 -13.29
CA LYS A 432 -9.33 -2.59 -14.23
C LYS A 432 -10.43 -3.38 -13.51
N SER A 433 -10.11 -4.00 -12.37
CA SER A 433 -11.00 -4.93 -11.67
C SER A 433 -11.68 -4.34 -10.42
N ASN A 434 -10.94 -3.63 -9.55
CA ASN A 434 -11.44 -3.13 -8.27
C ASN A 434 -10.86 -1.77 -7.90
N GLN A 435 -11.64 -0.72 -8.14
CA GLN A 435 -11.25 0.67 -7.89
C GLN A 435 -10.88 0.95 -6.43
N LYS A 436 -11.49 0.28 -5.43
CA LYS A 436 -11.20 0.53 -4.01
C LYS A 436 -9.80 0.02 -3.61
N ILE A 437 -9.42 -1.15 -4.11
CA ILE A 437 -8.07 -1.71 -3.87
C ILE A 437 -7.03 -0.89 -4.64
N ALA A 438 -7.34 -0.47 -5.86
CA ALA A 438 -6.48 0.44 -6.62
C ALA A 438 -6.27 1.79 -5.92
N ASP A 439 -7.32 2.38 -5.31
CA ASP A 439 -7.22 3.62 -4.54
C ASP A 439 -6.22 3.43 -3.36
N LEU A 440 -6.27 2.28 -2.67
CA LEU A 440 -5.37 1.94 -1.55
C LEU A 440 -3.91 1.74 -1.99
N ILE A 441 -3.68 1.02 -3.09
CA ILE A 441 -2.33 0.80 -3.63
C ILE A 441 -1.75 2.14 -4.11
N TYR A 442 -2.55 2.96 -4.78
CA TYR A 442 -2.16 4.31 -5.20
C TYR A 442 -1.77 5.17 -4.00
N GLU A 443 -2.52 5.08 -2.90
CA GLU A 443 -2.22 5.78 -1.64
C GLU A 443 -0.85 5.37 -1.06
N ASN A 444 -0.52 4.08 -1.08
CA ASN A 444 0.78 3.57 -0.61
C ASN A 444 1.94 3.99 -1.52
N ILE A 445 1.75 3.99 -2.84
CA ILE A 445 2.76 4.52 -3.77
C ILE A 445 2.98 6.02 -3.54
N LEU A 446 1.92 6.79 -3.29
CA LEU A 446 2.06 8.21 -2.93
C LEU A 446 2.86 8.41 -1.64
N ASP A 447 2.64 7.57 -0.62
CA ASP A 447 3.39 7.66 0.64
C ASP A 447 4.89 7.38 0.44
N LEU A 448 5.24 6.45 -0.45
CA LEU A 448 6.63 6.22 -0.88
C LEU A 448 7.20 7.44 -1.61
N LEU A 449 6.46 8.02 -2.56
CA LEU A 449 6.89 9.22 -3.31
C LEU A 449 7.06 10.46 -2.43
N ILE A 450 6.22 10.62 -1.40
CA ILE A 450 6.34 11.71 -0.42
C ILE A 450 7.61 11.54 0.41
N SER A 451 7.94 10.29 0.78
CA SER A 451 9.14 9.97 1.55
C SER A 451 10.42 10.09 0.71
N GLN A 452 10.33 9.80 -0.60
CA GLN A 452 11.44 9.87 -1.56
C GLN A 452 11.04 10.61 -2.84
N PRO A 453 11.04 11.96 -2.84
CA PRO A 453 10.59 12.75 -3.98
C PRO A 453 11.40 12.55 -5.27
N GLN A 454 12.65 12.09 -5.17
CA GLN A 454 13.55 11.80 -6.30
C GLN A 454 12.97 10.75 -7.27
N LEU A 455 12.09 9.86 -6.79
CA LEU A 455 11.42 8.85 -7.61
C LEU A 455 10.50 9.46 -8.68
N LEU A 456 10.06 10.71 -8.52
CA LEU A 456 9.25 11.42 -9.53
C LEU A 456 10.06 11.86 -10.75
N ASP A 457 11.39 11.82 -10.69
CA ASP A 457 12.26 12.13 -11.83
C ASP A 457 12.23 11.02 -12.90
N ASP A 458 11.77 9.81 -12.53
CA ASP A 458 11.51 8.73 -13.47
C ASP A 458 10.22 8.98 -14.26
N ASP A 459 10.39 9.17 -15.57
CA ASP A 459 9.33 9.52 -16.51
C ASP A 459 8.29 8.39 -16.67
N ALA A 460 8.65 7.12 -16.45
CA ALA A 460 7.73 5.98 -16.50
C ALA A 460 6.80 5.98 -15.28
N ILE A 461 7.36 6.20 -14.09
CA ILE A 461 6.61 6.27 -12.82
C ILE A 461 5.66 7.46 -12.85
N TYR A 462 6.17 8.64 -13.25
CA TYR A 462 5.38 9.85 -13.39
C TYR A 462 4.18 9.65 -14.34
N LYS A 463 4.39 9.04 -15.51
CA LYS A 463 3.32 8.74 -16.47
C LYS A 463 2.29 7.78 -15.91
N CYS A 464 2.72 6.73 -15.19
CA CYS A 464 1.81 5.77 -14.56
C CYS A 464 0.91 6.47 -13.53
N MET A 465 1.51 7.22 -12.60
CA MET A 465 0.79 7.93 -11.55
C MET A 465 -0.17 8.99 -12.10
N LYS A 466 0.18 9.62 -13.23
CA LYS A 466 -0.67 10.62 -13.90
C LYS A 466 -1.82 9.99 -14.69
N LYS A 467 -1.69 8.77 -15.20
CA LYS A 467 -2.75 8.10 -15.99
C LYS A 467 -3.89 7.56 -15.13
N TYR A 468 -3.64 7.30 -13.85
CA TYR A 468 -4.65 6.72 -12.95
C TYR A 468 -5.91 7.60 -12.81
N ARG A 469 -7.10 7.01 -12.98
CA ARG A 469 -8.39 7.73 -12.97
C ARG A 469 -8.81 8.20 -11.57
N GLY A 470 -8.50 7.42 -10.52
CA GLY A 470 -8.87 7.71 -9.13
C GLY A 470 -8.00 8.76 -8.45
N LYS A 471 -6.94 9.25 -9.11
CA LYS A 471 -5.90 10.09 -8.50
C LYS A 471 -6.43 11.36 -7.83
N ILE A 472 -7.43 12.02 -8.41
CA ILE A 472 -7.92 13.31 -7.91
C ILE A 472 -8.47 13.14 -6.49
N LYS A 473 -9.31 12.11 -6.30
CA LYS A 473 -9.92 11.79 -5.01
C LYS A 473 -8.87 11.47 -3.94
N VAL A 474 -7.87 10.65 -4.28
CA VAL A 474 -6.82 10.25 -3.33
C VAL A 474 -5.88 11.41 -3.00
N ILE A 475 -5.47 12.20 -4.00
CA ILE A 475 -4.60 13.38 -3.82
C ILE A 475 -5.31 14.45 -2.98
N GLU A 476 -6.58 14.74 -3.26
CA GLU A 476 -7.36 15.71 -2.48
C GLU A 476 -7.55 15.26 -1.03
N LYS A 477 -7.78 13.95 -0.79
CA LYS A 477 -7.86 13.37 0.56
C LYS A 477 -6.53 13.56 1.30
N LYS A 478 -5.41 13.12 0.72
CA LYS A 478 -4.07 13.26 1.34
C LYS A 478 -3.68 14.72 1.58
N CYS A 479 -4.04 15.64 0.68
CA CYS A 479 -3.83 17.07 0.91
C CYS A 479 -4.63 17.57 2.12
N LYS A 480 -5.90 17.18 2.24
CA LYS A 480 -6.73 17.54 3.40
C LYS A 480 -6.17 16.94 4.69
N ASP A 481 -5.75 15.69 4.68
CA ASP A 481 -5.16 15.02 5.85
C ASP A 481 -3.87 15.75 6.32
N ALA A 482 -3.04 16.21 5.38
CA ALA A 482 -1.86 17.02 5.68
C ALA A 482 -2.23 18.42 6.23
N GLU A 483 -3.27 19.06 5.67
CA GLU A 483 -3.78 20.34 6.18
C GLU A 483 -4.37 20.21 7.59
N THR A 484 -5.17 19.17 7.85
CA THR A 484 -5.76 18.93 9.16
C THR A 484 -4.67 18.62 10.19
N ALA A 485 -3.72 17.74 9.87
CA ALA A 485 -2.62 17.43 10.78
C ALA A 485 -1.78 18.67 11.14
N PHE A 486 -1.51 19.54 10.16
CA PHE A 486 -0.83 20.81 10.41
C PHE A 486 -1.67 21.76 11.27
N ASN A 487 -2.96 21.93 10.97
CA ASN A 487 -3.85 22.82 11.73
C ASN A 487 -4.08 22.32 13.16
N ASP A 488 -4.21 21.01 13.37
CA ASP A 488 -4.35 20.39 14.69
C ASP A 488 -3.09 20.59 15.52
N CYS A 489 -1.91 20.41 14.91
CA CYS A 489 -0.63 20.74 15.52
C CYS A 489 -0.57 22.23 15.91
N LEU A 490 -0.89 23.12 14.97
CA LEU A 490 -0.91 24.57 15.19
C LEU A 490 -1.80 24.95 16.38
N ILE A 491 -3.06 24.50 16.39
CA ILE A 491 -4.01 24.80 17.46
C ILE A 491 -3.53 24.22 18.80
N SER A 492 -3.06 22.97 18.83
CA SER A 492 -2.60 22.33 20.06
C SER A 492 -1.41 23.05 20.68
N GLN A 493 -0.45 23.50 19.86
CA GLN A 493 0.77 24.16 20.33
C GLN A 493 0.53 25.62 20.70
N THR A 494 -0.27 26.37 19.93
CA THR A 494 -0.55 27.78 20.29
C THR A 494 -1.42 27.89 21.54
N SER A 495 -2.25 26.87 21.83
CA SER A 495 -3.07 26.82 23.06
C SER A 495 -2.25 26.73 24.35
N GLN A 496 -0.95 26.40 24.27
CA GLN A 496 -0.09 26.30 25.45
C GLN A 496 0.37 27.69 25.91
N TYR A 497 0.18 28.00 27.19
CA TYR A 497 0.57 29.27 27.78
C TYR A 497 1.56 29.06 28.93
N PRO A 498 2.75 29.69 28.93
CA PRO A 498 3.26 30.64 27.92
C PRO A 498 3.68 29.94 26.61
N PHE A 499 3.52 30.63 25.48
CA PHE A 499 3.98 30.13 24.18
C PHE A 499 5.49 30.35 24.04
N LEU A 500 6.27 29.27 23.92
CA LEU A 500 7.72 29.27 23.87
C LEU A 500 8.24 28.90 22.47
N ILE A 501 9.54 29.14 22.22
CA ILE A 501 10.18 28.84 20.93
C ILE A 501 10.14 27.35 20.57
N GLN A 502 10.16 26.46 21.57
CA GLN A 502 10.02 25.01 21.38
C GLN A 502 8.68 24.66 20.72
N HIS A 503 7.59 25.33 21.10
CA HIS A 503 6.28 25.12 20.48
C HIS A 503 6.27 25.60 19.03
N TYR A 504 6.98 26.70 18.72
CA TYR A 504 7.15 27.17 17.34
C TYR A 504 7.94 26.17 16.49
N HIS A 505 9.02 25.58 17.00
CA HIS A 505 9.78 24.56 16.27
C HIS A 505 8.95 23.32 15.95
N ILE A 506 8.10 22.86 16.87
CA ILE A 506 7.17 21.75 16.62
C ILE A 506 6.20 22.09 15.48
N ILE A 507 5.69 23.33 15.44
CA ILE A 507 4.83 23.82 14.35
C ILE A 507 5.62 23.91 13.04
N GLU A 508 6.88 24.37 13.08
CA GLU A 508 7.76 24.48 11.91
C GLU A 508 8.04 23.10 11.31
N ASP A 509 8.31 22.07 12.12
CA ASP A 509 8.51 20.70 11.67
C ASP A 509 7.24 20.12 11.01
N ALA A 510 6.07 20.34 11.63
CA ALA A 510 4.78 19.94 11.06
C ALA A 510 4.49 20.65 9.73
N TRP A 511 4.83 21.94 9.65
CA TRP A 511 4.69 22.74 8.43
C TRP A 511 5.61 22.25 7.31
N VAL A 512 6.89 21.97 7.60
CA VAL A 512 7.84 21.45 6.61
C VAL A 512 7.35 20.12 6.05
N LYS A 513 6.87 19.22 6.92
CA LYS A 513 6.28 17.93 6.50
C LYS A 513 5.05 18.13 5.60
N ALA A 514 4.12 19.01 5.98
CA ALA A 514 2.93 19.30 5.18
C ALA A 514 3.28 19.98 3.84
N LYS A 515 4.22 20.92 3.84
CA LYS A 515 4.70 21.64 2.65
C LYS A 515 5.36 20.69 1.65
N ASN A 516 6.21 19.78 2.12
CA ASN A 516 6.88 18.79 1.27
C ASN A 516 5.86 17.83 0.64
N THR A 517 4.91 17.32 1.43
CA THR A 517 3.80 16.49 0.95
C THR A 517 3.01 17.19 -0.15
N VAL A 518 2.56 18.44 0.08
CA VAL A 518 1.78 19.19 -0.91
C VAL A 518 2.60 19.52 -2.16
N SER A 519 3.89 19.82 -2.01
CA SER A 519 4.78 20.07 -3.15
C SER A 519 4.90 18.83 -4.05
N CYS A 520 5.10 17.66 -3.45
CA CYS A 520 5.14 16.38 -4.15
C CYS A 520 3.81 16.10 -4.90
N LEU A 521 2.67 16.26 -4.21
CA LEU A 521 1.35 16.05 -4.80
C LEU A 521 1.04 17.01 -5.96
N LYS A 522 1.52 18.26 -5.88
CA LYS A 522 1.31 19.27 -6.94
C LYS A 522 1.95 18.92 -8.27
N ASN A 523 3.03 18.14 -8.25
CA ASN A 523 3.68 17.65 -9.47
C ASN A 523 2.75 16.72 -10.27
N LEU A 524 1.86 16.00 -9.57
CA LEU A 524 0.91 15.05 -10.16
C LEU A 524 -0.43 15.69 -10.55
N PHE A 525 -0.92 16.66 -9.76
CA PHE A 525 -2.20 17.32 -10.00
C PHE A 525 -2.23 18.75 -9.43
N ARG A 526 -2.87 19.69 -10.14
CA ARG A 526 -3.04 21.08 -9.65
C ARG A 526 -4.29 21.17 -8.77
N PHE A 527 -4.12 21.56 -7.52
CA PHE A 527 -5.20 21.79 -6.54
C PHE A 527 -4.88 23.01 -5.65
N SER A 528 -5.90 23.52 -4.97
CA SER A 528 -5.78 24.61 -3.99
C SER A 528 -5.56 24.06 -2.57
N HIS A 529 -4.69 24.71 -1.80
CA HIS A 529 -4.41 24.37 -0.39
C HIS A 529 -4.12 25.65 0.43
N HIS A 530 -4.19 25.53 1.75
CA HIS A 530 -4.05 26.63 2.73
C HIS A 530 -2.72 26.60 3.51
N ILE A 531 -1.87 25.58 3.29
CA ILE A 531 -0.54 25.52 3.93
C ILE A 531 0.34 26.72 3.51
N PRO A 532 0.98 27.44 4.47
CA PRO A 532 1.86 28.58 4.18
C PRO A 532 3.00 28.23 3.23
N LYS A 533 3.40 29.16 2.35
CA LYS A 533 4.44 28.90 1.33
C LYS A 533 5.85 29.08 1.85
N ASP A 534 6.04 30.05 2.74
CA ASP A 534 7.32 30.42 3.32
C ASP A 534 7.23 30.56 4.84
N LYS A 535 8.39 30.68 5.47
CA LYS A 535 8.54 30.76 6.92
C LYS A 535 7.89 32.00 7.52
N TYR A 536 7.86 33.12 6.78
CA TYR A 536 7.31 34.37 7.27
C TYR A 536 5.78 34.33 7.29
N LEU A 537 5.15 33.78 6.25
CA LEU A 537 3.72 33.51 6.23
C LEU A 537 3.31 32.50 7.32
N LEU A 538 4.14 31.49 7.61
CA LEU A 538 3.92 30.61 8.75
C LEU A 538 3.92 31.40 10.07
N GLN A 539 4.89 32.28 10.27
CA GLN A 539 4.98 33.13 11.46
C GLN A 539 3.76 34.06 11.59
N GLY A 540 3.28 34.64 10.48
CA GLY A 540 2.02 35.40 10.44
C GLY A 540 0.80 34.55 10.82
N TYR A 541 0.75 33.30 10.37
CA TYR A 541 -0.30 32.35 10.72
C TYR A 541 -0.28 31.98 12.22
N VAL A 542 0.90 31.73 12.78
CA VAL A 542 1.09 31.47 14.22
C VAL A 542 0.67 32.68 15.04
N ALA A 543 1.09 33.89 14.63
CA ALA A 543 0.69 35.14 15.28
C ALA A 543 -0.83 35.30 15.29
N ARG A 544 -1.51 34.95 14.20
CA ARG A 544 -2.98 34.97 14.10
C ARG A 544 -3.64 34.03 15.11
N CYS A 545 -3.16 32.79 15.22
CA CYS A 545 -3.68 31.84 16.19
C CYS A 545 -3.45 32.31 17.64
N LEU A 546 -2.27 32.86 17.94
CA LEU A 546 -1.96 33.42 19.25
C LEU A 546 -2.82 34.63 19.59
N LEU A 547 -3.06 35.54 18.63
CA LEU A 547 -3.96 36.68 18.84
C LEU A 547 -5.38 36.22 19.19
N ILE A 548 -5.91 35.22 18.49
CA ILE A 548 -7.24 34.66 18.76
C ILE A 548 -7.32 34.09 20.20
N GLN A 549 -6.25 33.47 20.67
CA GLN A 549 -6.21 32.81 21.99
C GLN A 549 -5.87 33.76 23.15
N GLN A 550 -4.99 34.72 22.92
CA GLN A 550 -4.49 35.65 23.94
C GLN A 550 -5.28 36.97 24.01
N GLY A 551 -6.03 37.30 22.95
CA GLY A 551 -6.83 38.52 22.86
C GLY A 551 -6.01 39.77 23.17
N GLU A 552 -6.48 40.56 24.14
CA GLU A 552 -5.87 41.86 24.52
C GLU A 552 -4.45 41.75 25.13
N THR A 553 -4.06 40.54 25.56
CA THR A 553 -2.72 40.30 26.13
C THR A 553 -1.63 40.11 25.07
N TRP A 554 -2.02 40.02 23.80
CA TRP A 554 -1.12 39.97 22.65
C TRP A 554 -0.20 41.20 22.60
N ARG A 555 1.09 40.97 22.33
CA ARG A 555 2.13 42.01 22.16
C ARG A 555 3.11 41.57 21.07
N LEU A 556 3.27 42.41 20.04
CA LEU A 556 4.16 42.17 18.91
C LEU A 556 5.62 41.98 19.32
N ASP A 557 6.10 42.80 20.25
CA ASP A 557 7.49 42.74 20.72
C ASP A 557 7.80 41.44 21.47
N ARG A 558 6.83 40.90 22.24
CA ARG A 558 7.00 39.59 22.88
C ARG A 558 7.11 38.46 21.88
N PHE A 559 6.29 38.50 20.82
CA PHE A 559 6.31 37.47 19.78
C PHE A 559 7.60 37.50 18.96
N THR A 560 8.04 38.70 18.55
CA THR A 560 9.28 38.86 17.76
C THR A 560 10.55 38.55 18.56
N ASN A 561 10.59 38.91 19.85
CA ASN A 561 11.68 38.51 20.76
C ASN A 561 11.71 37.00 21.00
N MET A 562 10.54 36.34 21.08
CA MET A 562 10.46 34.88 21.25
C MET A 562 11.04 34.14 20.04
N LEU A 563 10.80 34.65 18.83
CA LEU A 563 11.40 34.12 17.59
C LEU A 563 12.90 34.43 17.44
N GLU A 564 13.52 35.06 18.45
CA GLU A 564 14.93 35.48 18.46
C GLU A 564 15.33 36.40 17.30
N VAL A 565 14.37 37.14 16.73
CA VAL A 565 14.62 38.05 15.61
C VAL A 565 14.98 39.44 16.14
N LYS A 566 16.18 39.93 15.78
CA LYS A 566 16.63 41.26 16.18
C LYS A 566 15.73 42.36 15.59
N PRO A 567 15.11 43.23 16.42
CA PRO A 567 14.25 44.30 15.95
C PRO A 567 15.10 45.45 15.37
N SER A 568 15.57 45.28 14.14
CA SER A 568 16.36 46.29 13.43
C SER A 568 15.75 46.60 12.07
N LEU A 569 15.62 47.90 11.80
CA LEU A 569 15.08 48.47 10.56
C LEU A 569 16.12 49.36 9.84
N GLU A 570 17.35 49.42 10.34
CA GLU A 570 18.40 50.39 9.98
C GLU A 570 19.05 50.19 8.61
N THR A 571 18.87 49.02 7.97
CA THR A 571 19.50 48.72 6.66
C THR A 571 18.60 49.05 5.48
N ASP A 572 19.19 49.52 4.37
CA ASP A 572 18.50 49.71 3.08
C ASP A 572 17.94 48.40 2.51
N GLN A 573 18.51 47.25 2.91
CA GLN A 573 18.00 45.92 2.56
C GLN A 573 16.88 45.48 3.52
N GLU A 574 15.96 44.65 3.02
CA GLU A 574 14.90 44.03 3.81
C GLU A 574 15.46 43.15 4.93
N THR A 575 15.24 43.56 6.18
CA THR A 575 15.60 42.74 7.33
C THR A 575 14.60 41.60 7.54
N ALA A 576 15.03 40.52 8.22
CA ALA A 576 14.12 39.45 8.62
C ALA A 576 12.98 39.97 9.51
N TYR A 577 13.27 40.97 10.34
CA TYR A 577 12.28 41.66 11.16
C TYR A 577 11.24 42.38 10.28
N GLU A 578 11.66 43.12 9.26
CA GLU A 578 10.77 43.80 8.30
C GLU A 578 9.84 42.81 7.58
N ARG A 579 10.35 41.63 7.16
CA ARG A 579 9.54 40.59 6.52
C ARG A 579 8.51 39.96 7.45
N ILE A 580 8.85 39.77 8.72
CA ILE A 580 7.92 39.30 9.75
C ILE A 580 6.81 40.33 9.97
N LEU A 581 7.17 41.60 10.10
CA LEU A 581 6.20 42.67 10.25
C LEU A 581 5.21 42.70 9.08
N PHE A 582 5.66 42.60 7.83
CA PHE A 582 4.76 42.50 6.68
C PHE A 582 3.90 41.24 6.70
N ALA A 583 4.44 40.08 7.06
CA ALA A 583 3.67 38.84 7.12
C ALA A 583 2.58 38.91 8.21
N ILE A 584 2.92 39.43 9.39
CA ILE A 584 1.97 39.66 10.49
C ILE A 584 0.91 40.69 10.07
N LEU A 585 1.32 41.79 9.44
CA LEU A 585 0.40 42.83 8.96
C LEU A 585 -0.63 42.27 7.97
N VAL A 586 -0.20 41.38 7.08
CA VAL A 586 -1.09 40.72 6.11
C VAL A 586 -1.99 39.68 6.78
N SER A 587 -1.46 38.88 7.71
CA SER A 587 -2.19 37.78 8.33
C SER A 587 -3.13 38.19 9.47
N LEU A 588 -2.88 39.33 10.13
CA LEU A 588 -3.68 39.84 11.25
C LEU A 588 -4.66 40.93 10.84
N ASP A 589 -5.94 40.74 11.16
CA ASP A 589 -6.98 41.76 11.05
C ASP A 589 -7.25 42.38 12.44
N ASP A 590 -6.24 43.06 13.00
CA ASP A 590 -6.30 43.78 14.29
C ASP A 590 -5.89 45.23 14.10
N GLU A 591 -6.63 46.18 14.67
CA GLU A 591 -6.38 47.61 14.49
C GLU A 591 -5.16 48.07 15.28
N LYS A 592 -5.01 47.61 16.53
CA LYS A 592 -3.92 48.03 17.42
C LYS A 592 -2.56 47.59 16.89
N THR A 593 -2.42 46.30 16.55
CA THR A 593 -1.19 45.73 16.00
C THR A 593 -0.87 46.32 14.63
N ARG A 594 -1.88 46.60 13.81
CA ARG A 594 -1.68 47.26 12.51
C ARG A 594 -1.13 48.68 12.66
N CYS A 595 -1.72 49.50 13.54
CA CYS A 595 -1.22 50.84 13.80
C CYS A 595 0.22 50.82 14.35
N GLU A 596 0.53 49.85 15.23
CA GLU A 596 1.89 49.66 15.75
C GLU A 596 2.91 49.30 14.65
N ILE A 597 2.57 48.33 13.79
CA ILE A 597 3.45 47.92 12.67
C ILE A 597 3.61 49.05 11.66
N ILE A 598 2.52 49.73 11.29
CA ILE A 598 2.56 50.83 10.33
C ILE A 598 3.40 51.98 10.89
N GLY A 599 3.25 52.35 12.17
CA GLY A 599 4.08 53.38 12.81
C GLY A 599 5.57 53.03 12.75
N LYS A 600 5.93 51.78 13.08
CA LYS A 600 7.32 51.28 12.99
C LYS A 600 7.88 51.30 11.55
N LEU A 601 7.04 51.03 10.54
CA LEU A 601 7.44 51.07 9.13
C LEU A 601 7.53 52.51 8.59
N GLU A 602 6.62 53.40 9.00
CA GLU A 602 6.61 54.81 8.60
C GLU A 602 7.85 55.57 9.10
N GLU A 603 8.37 55.24 10.29
CA GLU A 603 9.62 55.83 10.80
C GLU A 603 10.80 55.59 9.85
N LYS A 604 10.95 54.36 9.32
CA LYS A 604 11.99 53.99 8.35
C LYS A 604 11.79 54.67 6.99
N TYR A 605 10.57 54.69 6.48
CA TYR A 605 10.25 55.14 5.12
C TYR A 605 9.81 56.62 5.04
N SER A 606 9.92 57.36 6.14
CA SER A 606 9.48 58.76 6.30
C SER A 606 10.12 59.74 5.30
N HIS A 607 11.33 59.45 4.81
CA HIS A 607 12.12 60.34 3.95
C HIS A 607 12.08 59.99 2.45
N GLU A 608 11.62 58.80 2.07
CA GLU A 608 11.59 58.35 0.68
C GLU A 608 10.16 58.13 0.18
N LYS A 609 9.64 59.13 -0.52
CA LYS A 609 8.33 59.11 -1.21
C LYS A 609 8.17 58.03 -2.31
N GLY A 610 9.01 56.99 -2.38
CA GLY A 610 9.07 56.07 -3.52
C GLY A 610 9.17 54.57 -3.24
N ILE A 611 9.66 54.10 -2.09
CA ILE A 611 9.82 52.64 -1.86
C ILE A 611 8.50 51.97 -1.44
N LEU A 612 7.63 52.72 -0.76
CA LEU A 612 6.31 52.21 -0.36
C LEU A 612 5.50 51.80 -1.61
N ASP A 613 5.57 52.52 -2.73
CA ASP A 613 4.75 52.26 -3.92
C ASP A 613 4.98 50.88 -4.56
N ASN A 614 6.24 50.43 -4.64
CA ASN A 614 6.57 49.12 -5.24
C ASN A 614 6.19 47.95 -4.31
N LYS A 615 6.37 48.08 -3.00
CA LYS A 615 6.00 47.03 -2.04
C LYS A 615 4.51 47.02 -1.72
N ILE A 616 3.84 48.17 -1.73
CA ILE A 616 2.39 48.27 -1.49
C ILE A 616 1.60 47.47 -2.51
N ALA A 617 1.99 47.46 -3.79
CA ALA A 617 1.31 46.63 -4.78
C ALA A 617 1.33 45.13 -4.41
N SER A 618 2.49 44.64 -3.94
CA SER A 618 2.65 43.26 -3.48
C SER A 618 1.88 42.99 -2.17
N LEU A 619 1.91 43.94 -1.24
CA LEU A 619 1.21 43.89 0.05
C LEU A 619 -0.31 43.87 -0.17
N PHE A 620 -0.81 44.72 -1.06
CA PHE A 620 -2.22 44.82 -1.44
C PHE A 620 -2.73 43.51 -2.04
N ILE A 621 -2.00 42.93 -3.00
CA ILE A 621 -2.37 41.62 -3.57
C ILE A 621 -2.35 40.51 -2.51
N THR A 622 -1.39 40.55 -1.59
CA THR A 622 -1.24 39.51 -0.55
C THR A 622 -2.31 39.65 0.54
N ALA A 623 -2.66 40.88 0.94
CA ALA A 623 -3.76 41.17 1.85
C ALA A 623 -5.09 40.64 1.32
N VAL A 624 -5.33 40.79 0.01
CA VAL A 624 -6.51 40.20 -0.65
C VAL A 624 -6.48 38.69 -0.62
N LYS A 625 -5.32 38.07 -0.89
CA LYS A 625 -5.18 36.61 -0.83
C LYS A 625 -5.52 36.08 0.57
N GLU A 626 -5.13 36.78 1.63
CA GLU A 626 -5.37 36.39 3.03
C GLU A 626 -6.72 36.87 3.59
N ASN A 627 -7.55 37.56 2.78
CA ASN A 627 -8.86 38.11 3.17
C ASN A 627 -8.79 39.18 4.29
N ASN A 628 -7.72 39.98 4.34
CA ASN A 628 -7.58 41.04 5.34
C ASN A 628 -8.34 42.31 4.87
N THR A 629 -9.63 42.38 5.21
CA THR A 629 -10.54 43.43 4.75
C THR A 629 -10.15 44.81 5.24
N SER A 630 -9.67 44.90 6.47
CA SER A 630 -9.38 46.17 7.13
C SER A 630 -8.06 46.78 6.66
N LEU A 631 -7.02 45.95 6.38
CA LEU A 631 -5.79 46.41 5.77
C LEU A 631 -6.05 46.91 4.35
N VAL A 632 -6.85 46.17 3.57
CA VAL A 632 -7.25 46.60 2.22
C VAL A 632 -8.03 47.92 2.28
N ALA A 633 -8.97 48.07 3.20
CA ALA A 633 -9.70 49.33 3.40
C ALA A 633 -8.77 50.49 3.79
N TRP A 634 -7.77 50.25 4.65
CA TRP A 634 -6.76 51.25 4.99
C TRP A 634 -5.93 51.67 3.77
N ILE A 635 -5.43 50.71 2.97
CA ILE A 635 -4.63 50.99 1.77
C ILE A 635 -5.46 51.82 0.77
N LEU A 636 -6.74 51.46 0.57
CA LEU A 636 -7.62 52.19 -0.34
C LEU A 636 -7.90 53.62 0.15
N ASN A 637 -8.17 53.82 1.44
CA ASN A 637 -8.51 55.13 1.98
C ASN A 637 -7.29 56.07 2.16
N ASN A 638 -6.07 55.55 2.09
CA ASN A 638 -4.86 56.35 2.25
C ASN A 638 -4.52 57.09 0.94
N GLN A 639 -4.77 58.41 0.92
CA GLN A 639 -4.61 59.26 -0.27
C GLN A 639 -3.18 59.32 -0.84
N LYS A 640 -2.18 58.86 -0.08
CA LYS A 640 -0.77 58.83 -0.49
C LYS A 640 -0.42 57.63 -1.39
N ILE A 641 -1.30 56.65 -1.54
CA ILE A 641 -1.02 55.38 -2.24
C ILE A 641 -1.75 55.33 -3.59
N GLU A 642 -1.02 55.25 -4.69
CA GLU A 642 -1.60 55.05 -6.02
C GLU A 642 -1.64 53.57 -6.44
N ILE A 643 -2.82 52.96 -6.40
CA ILE A 643 -3.02 51.60 -6.94
C ILE A 643 -3.29 51.69 -8.45
N SER A 644 -2.59 50.88 -9.24
CA SER A 644 -2.85 50.76 -10.69
C SER A 644 -4.22 50.12 -10.96
N SER A 645 -4.90 50.58 -12.02
CA SER A 645 -6.20 50.04 -12.44
C SER A 645 -6.15 48.55 -12.81
N THR A 646 -5.01 48.10 -13.35
CA THR A 646 -4.76 46.70 -13.70
C THR A 646 -4.67 45.81 -12.46
N SER A 647 -3.91 46.22 -11.45
CA SER A 647 -3.79 45.51 -10.17
C SER A 647 -5.13 45.46 -9.45
N LEU A 648 -5.85 46.60 -9.39
CA LEU A 648 -7.18 46.69 -8.78
C LEU A 648 -8.18 45.74 -9.47
N SER A 649 -8.20 45.70 -10.81
CA SER A 649 -9.09 44.82 -11.56
C SER A 649 -8.72 43.33 -11.41
N ASN A 650 -7.43 43.00 -11.28
CA ASN A 650 -6.96 41.63 -11.02
C ASN A 650 -7.38 41.15 -9.62
N VAL A 651 -7.19 41.96 -8.58
CA VAL A 651 -7.57 41.55 -7.22
C VAL A 651 -9.08 41.49 -7.04
N PHE A 652 -9.83 42.34 -7.74
CA PHE A 652 -11.29 42.31 -7.76
C PHE A 652 -11.84 40.95 -8.25
N GLU A 653 -11.30 40.45 -9.37
CA GLU A 653 -11.65 39.13 -9.90
C GLU A 653 -11.17 38.00 -8.97
N LEU A 654 -9.96 38.12 -8.43
CA LEU A 654 -9.41 37.13 -7.47
C LEU A 654 -10.28 37.00 -6.22
N SER A 655 -10.76 38.11 -5.65
CA SER A 655 -11.65 38.10 -4.48
C SER A 655 -12.96 37.41 -4.77
N ALA A 656 -13.54 37.62 -5.96
CA ALA A 656 -14.76 36.95 -6.38
C ALA A 656 -14.56 35.43 -6.56
N ILE A 657 -13.46 35.02 -7.19
CA ILE A 657 -13.09 33.59 -7.33
C ILE A 657 -12.92 32.94 -5.96
N LYS A 658 -12.30 33.64 -5.00
CA LYS A 658 -12.16 33.21 -3.61
C LYS A 658 -13.44 33.35 -2.77
N LYS A 659 -14.55 33.84 -3.34
CA LYS A 659 -15.84 34.07 -2.66
C LYS A 659 -15.76 35.07 -1.49
N GLN A 660 -14.83 36.01 -1.53
CA GLN A 660 -14.63 37.05 -0.51
C GLN A 660 -15.54 38.27 -0.79
N TRP A 661 -16.86 38.11 -0.67
CA TRP A 661 -17.82 39.10 -1.16
C TRP A 661 -17.78 40.47 -0.44
N GLN A 662 -17.38 40.50 0.83
CA GLN A 662 -17.14 41.76 1.55
C GLN A 662 -16.01 42.57 0.90
N MET A 663 -14.96 41.89 0.44
CA MET A 663 -13.83 42.53 -0.26
C MET A 663 -14.22 43.03 -1.64
N VAL A 664 -15.04 42.25 -2.36
CA VAL A 664 -15.63 42.68 -3.64
C VAL A 664 -16.48 43.94 -3.45
N GLU A 665 -17.29 44.02 -2.38
CA GLU A 665 -18.08 45.19 -2.02
C GLU A 665 -17.20 46.41 -1.70
N LEU A 666 -16.09 46.23 -0.97
CA LEU A 666 -15.12 47.29 -0.68
C LEU A 666 -14.52 47.90 -1.95
N PHE A 667 -14.09 47.08 -2.93
CA PHE A 667 -13.48 47.58 -4.16
C PHE A 667 -14.44 48.39 -5.02
N ILE A 668 -15.71 47.99 -5.06
CA ILE A 668 -16.72 48.68 -5.85
C ILE A 668 -17.08 50.02 -5.22
N ASN A 669 -17.19 50.09 -3.89
CA ASN A 669 -17.51 51.33 -3.19
C ASN A 669 -16.37 52.38 -3.27
N PHE A 670 -15.12 51.96 -3.51
CA PHE A 670 -13.98 52.87 -3.55
C PHE A 670 -13.93 53.71 -4.85
N LYS A 671 -13.74 53.07 -6.01
CA LYS A 671 -13.70 53.71 -7.35
C LYS A 671 -14.08 52.71 -8.45
N PRO A 672 -15.38 52.52 -8.74
CA PRO A 672 -15.83 51.48 -9.66
C PRO A 672 -15.42 51.75 -11.13
N GLU A 673 -15.19 53.01 -11.48
CA GLU A 673 -14.72 53.43 -12.82
C GLU A 673 -13.33 52.91 -13.19
N ARG A 674 -12.50 52.55 -12.19
CA ARG A 674 -11.15 52.01 -12.41
C ARG A 674 -11.13 50.50 -12.64
N ILE A 675 -12.28 49.82 -12.53
CA ILE A 675 -12.40 48.38 -12.75
C ILE A 675 -12.62 48.10 -14.24
N ASP A 676 -11.84 47.17 -14.80
CA ASP A 676 -12.01 46.68 -16.16
C ASP A 676 -13.44 46.14 -16.37
N ARG A 677 -14.13 46.63 -17.41
CA ARG A 677 -15.50 46.24 -17.76
C ARG A 677 -15.66 44.73 -17.99
N GLN A 678 -14.66 44.05 -18.55
CA GLN A 678 -14.71 42.60 -18.77
C GLN A 678 -14.65 41.83 -17.44
N LYS A 679 -13.78 42.26 -16.51
CA LYS A 679 -13.67 41.63 -15.19
C LYS A 679 -14.85 41.96 -14.30
N PHE A 680 -15.39 43.17 -14.42
CA PHE A 680 -16.66 43.51 -13.78
C PHE A 680 -17.77 42.54 -14.20
N LYS A 681 -17.91 42.32 -15.51
CA LYS A 681 -18.86 41.36 -16.07
C LYS A 681 -18.60 39.92 -15.58
N SER A 682 -17.35 39.44 -15.56
CA SER A 682 -17.03 38.10 -15.09
C SER A 682 -17.43 37.91 -13.62
N VAL A 683 -17.13 38.90 -12.77
CA VAL A 683 -17.48 38.87 -11.34
C VAL A 683 -18.99 38.91 -11.10
N MET A 684 -19.74 39.72 -11.86
CA MET A 684 -21.22 39.73 -11.74
C MET A 684 -21.84 38.38 -12.10
N ILE A 685 -21.35 37.73 -13.16
CA ILE A 685 -21.80 36.38 -13.56
C ILE A 685 -21.42 35.36 -12.48
N LEU A 686 -20.21 35.47 -11.92
CA LEU A 686 -19.74 34.58 -10.86
C LEU A 686 -20.55 34.75 -9.56
N ALA A 687 -20.88 35.99 -9.18
CA ALA A 687 -21.76 36.30 -8.05
C ALA A 687 -23.14 35.66 -8.21
N ALA A 688 -23.71 35.75 -9.41
CA ALA A 688 -24.99 35.12 -9.73
C ALA A 688 -24.92 33.59 -9.65
N SER A 689 -23.83 32.98 -10.15
CA SER A 689 -23.60 31.53 -10.05
C SER A 689 -23.39 31.04 -8.61
N CYS A 690 -22.86 31.90 -7.74
CA CYS A 690 -22.59 31.62 -6.32
C CYS A 690 -23.75 32.00 -5.38
N GLY A 691 -24.89 32.45 -5.91
CA GLY A 691 -26.08 32.73 -5.10
C GLY A 691 -26.03 34.02 -4.28
N GLN A 692 -25.19 34.99 -4.66
CA GLN A 692 -25.00 36.22 -3.87
C GLN A 692 -26.07 37.28 -4.20
N ALA A 693 -27.33 36.98 -3.88
CA ALA A 693 -28.47 37.86 -4.18
C ALA A 693 -28.36 39.21 -3.47
N ASN A 694 -27.94 39.24 -2.21
CA ASN A 694 -27.78 40.49 -1.43
C ASN A 694 -26.73 41.42 -2.03
N PHE A 695 -25.61 40.86 -2.50
CA PHE A 695 -24.59 41.62 -3.19
C PHE A 695 -25.13 42.20 -4.50
N LEU A 696 -25.78 41.38 -5.33
CA LEU A 696 -26.35 41.84 -6.60
C LEU A 696 -27.46 42.89 -6.40
N LYS A 697 -28.27 42.80 -5.34
CA LYS A 697 -29.25 43.82 -4.94
C LYS A 697 -28.60 45.16 -4.64
N LYS A 698 -27.64 45.18 -3.71
CA LYS A 698 -26.87 46.38 -3.37
C LYS A 698 -26.16 46.98 -4.58
N MET A 699 -25.63 46.12 -5.46
CA MET A 699 -24.97 46.52 -6.70
C MET A 699 -25.92 47.23 -7.65
N TYR A 700 -27.14 46.69 -7.81
CA TYR A 700 -28.17 47.31 -8.63
C TYR A 700 -28.64 48.63 -8.03
N GLU A 701 -28.79 48.73 -6.71
CA GLU A 701 -29.23 49.96 -6.02
C GLU A 701 -28.19 51.10 -6.12
N LYS A 702 -26.90 50.79 -5.96
CA LYS A 702 -25.83 51.81 -5.90
C LYS A 702 -25.16 52.09 -7.24
N HIS A 703 -25.16 51.12 -8.15
CA HIS A 703 -24.37 51.17 -9.40
C HIS A 703 -25.15 50.60 -10.59
N CYS A 704 -26.43 50.95 -10.72
CA CYS A 704 -27.27 50.52 -11.85
C CYS A 704 -26.66 50.85 -13.22
N ASP A 705 -25.96 51.98 -13.35
CA ASP A 705 -25.35 52.45 -14.61
C ASP A 705 -24.27 51.50 -15.17
N LEU A 706 -23.65 50.69 -14.31
CA LEU A 706 -22.61 49.73 -14.71
C LEU A 706 -23.22 48.39 -15.18
N LEU A 707 -24.47 48.11 -14.82
CA LEU A 707 -25.17 46.87 -15.15
C LEU A 707 -25.89 47.01 -16.49
N LYS A 708 -25.27 46.51 -17.55
CA LYS A 708 -25.90 46.41 -18.87
C LYS A 708 -26.78 45.17 -18.98
N GLN A 709 -27.79 45.22 -19.86
CA GLN A 709 -28.67 44.08 -20.16
C GLN A 709 -27.90 42.79 -20.45
N GLU A 710 -26.81 42.86 -21.21
CA GLU A 710 -25.99 41.68 -21.54
C GLU A 710 -25.38 40.99 -20.30
N ILE A 711 -25.07 41.75 -19.24
CA ILE A 711 -24.54 41.21 -17.98
C ILE A 711 -25.66 40.52 -17.21
N ILE A 712 -26.84 41.16 -17.12
CA ILE A 712 -28.02 40.61 -16.45
C ILE A 712 -28.48 39.32 -17.12
N ASP A 713 -28.53 39.30 -18.45
CA ASP A 713 -28.92 38.10 -19.21
C ASP A 713 -27.96 36.93 -18.94
N LYS A 714 -26.64 37.18 -18.96
CA LYS A 714 -25.63 36.14 -18.68
C LYS A 714 -25.63 35.71 -17.21
N ALA A 715 -25.82 36.63 -16.27
CA ALA A 715 -25.95 36.35 -14.85
C ALA A 715 -27.20 35.48 -14.57
N PHE A 716 -28.32 35.77 -15.23
CA PHE A 716 -29.54 34.98 -15.14
C PHE A 716 -29.32 33.54 -15.63
N LEU A 717 -28.67 33.35 -16.78
CA LEU A 717 -28.35 32.02 -17.30
C LEU A 717 -27.43 31.23 -16.35
N ALA A 718 -26.41 31.89 -15.79
CA ALA A 718 -25.50 31.26 -14.83
C ALA A 718 -26.21 30.87 -13.52
N ALA A 719 -27.12 31.72 -13.02
CA ALA A 719 -27.95 31.42 -11.86
C ALA A 719 -28.90 30.24 -12.11
N ALA A 720 -29.47 30.14 -13.32
CA ALA A 720 -30.35 29.04 -13.73
C ALA A 720 -29.59 27.70 -13.77
N GLU A 721 -28.38 27.70 -14.32
CA GLU A 721 -27.49 26.53 -14.38
C GLU A 721 -26.93 26.11 -13.01
N LYS A 722 -26.94 26.99 -12.00
CA LYS A 722 -26.47 26.68 -10.63
C LYS A 722 -27.58 26.62 -9.57
N ASN A 723 -28.85 26.64 -9.99
CA ASN A 723 -30.02 26.56 -9.12
C ASN A 723 -30.13 27.67 -8.07
N GLN A 724 -29.70 28.90 -8.40
CA GLN A 724 -29.66 30.02 -7.46
C GLN A 724 -31.00 30.79 -7.47
N LEU A 725 -32.00 30.29 -6.74
CA LEU A 725 -33.39 30.75 -6.81
C LEU A 725 -33.58 32.22 -6.43
N GLU A 726 -32.94 32.67 -5.35
CA GLU A 726 -33.06 34.06 -4.88
C GLU A 726 -32.50 35.06 -5.90
N VAL A 727 -31.41 34.68 -6.58
CA VAL A 727 -30.82 35.48 -7.66
C VAL A 727 -31.75 35.51 -8.87
N LEU A 728 -32.30 34.36 -9.27
CA LEU A 728 -33.23 34.29 -10.40
C LEU A 728 -34.48 35.14 -10.18
N GLN A 729 -35.05 35.08 -8.98
CA GLN A 729 -36.21 35.88 -8.62
C GLN A 729 -35.88 37.37 -8.65
N PHE A 730 -34.78 37.77 -7.99
CA PHE A 730 -34.32 39.15 -8.00
C PHE A 730 -34.09 39.69 -9.42
N LEU A 731 -33.34 38.96 -10.26
CA LEU A 731 -33.05 39.41 -11.63
C LEU A 731 -34.31 39.45 -12.50
N ALA A 732 -35.26 38.54 -12.31
CA ALA A 732 -36.54 38.55 -13.02
C ALA A 732 -37.42 39.74 -12.62
N ASP A 733 -37.36 40.17 -11.36
CA ASP A 733 -38.15 41.26 -10.80
C ASP A 733 -37.59 42.67 -11.10
N LEU A 734 -36.45 42.78 -11.80
CA LEU A 734 -35.90 44.07 -12.22
C LEU A 734 -36.81 44.75 -13.25
N ASN A 735 -37.28 45.97 -12.97
CA ASN A 735 -38.23 46.67 -13.84
C ASN A 735 -37.67 47.04 -15.23
N THR A 736 -36.45 47.57 -15.29
CA THR A 736 -35.85 48.11 -16.53
C THR A 736 -34.88 47.16 -17.21
N LEU A 737 -34.25 46.26 -16.45
CA LEU A 737 -33.24 45.32 -16.94
C LEU A 737 -33.69 43.84 -16.85
N SER A 738 -35.00 43.60 -16.78
CA SER A 738 -35.54 42.24 -16.72
C SER A 738 -35.06 41.39 -17.90
N PRO A 739 -34.67 40.11 -17.69
CA PRO A 739 -34.37 39.20 -18.77
C PRO A 739 -35.54 39.06 -19.75
N CYS A 740 -35.24 39.17 -21.05
CA CYS A 740 -36.26 39.00 -22.07
C CYS A 740 -36.70 37.52 -22.22
N ASN A 741 -37.85 37.28 -22.86
CA ASN A 741 -38.39 35.92 -23.01
C ASN A 741 -37.41 34.93 -23.67
N SER A 742 -36.56 35.39 -24.60
CA SER A 742 -35.54 34.53 -25.22
C SER A 742 -34.50 34.02 -24.21
N VAL A 743 -34.15 34.86 -23.22
CA VAL A 743 -33.21 34.52 -22.14
C VAL A 743 -33.88 33.64 -21.11
N LEU A 744 -35.17 33.88 -20.79
CA LEU A 744 -35.95 32.99 -19.92
C LEU A 744 -36.03 31.57 -20.51
N ILE A 745 -36.24 31.43 -21.82
CA ILE A 745 -36.27 30.14 -22.53
C ILE A 745 -34.91 29.45 -22.44
N LYS A 746 -33.81 30.16 -22.72
CA LYS A 746 -32.45 29.62 -22.57
C LYS A 746 -32.13 29.25 -21.11
N GLY A 747 -32.59 30.06 -20.15
CA GLY A 747 -32.44 29.77 -18.72
C GLY A 747 -33.17 28.50 -18.32
N LEU A 748 -34.39 28.31 -18.84
CA LEU A 748 -35.16 27.08 -18.66
C LEU A 748 -34.45 25.85 -19.26
N GLU A 749 -33.85 25.99 -20.44
CA GLU A 749 -33.02 24.94 -21.06
C GLU A 749 -31.77 24.62 -20.24
N HIS A 750 -31.04 25.63 -19.78
CA HIS A 750 -29.83 25.46 -18.96
C HIS A 750 -30.18 24.80 -17.62
N ALA A 751 -31.23 25.27 -16.93
CA ALA A 751 -31.69 24.70 -15.67
C ALA A 751 -32.15 23.25 -15.84
N PHE A 752 -32.92 22.96 -16.90
CA PHE A 752 -33.40 21.60 -17.17
C PHE A 752 -32.26 20.65 -17.53
N GLY A 753 -31.32 21.09 -18.39
CA GLY A 753 -30.15 20.31 -18.78
C GLY A 753 -29.21 20.01 -17.61
N ALA A 754 -29.06 20.96 -16.68
CA ALA A 754 -28.27 20.79 -15.45
C ALA A 754 -28.98 19.99 -14.35
N GLY A 755 -30.27 19.63 -14.52
CA GLY A 755 -31.07 18.94 -13.49
C GLY A 755 -31.54 19.84 -12.34
N ASN A 756 -31.53 21.17 -12.52
CA ASN A 756 -31.93 22.14 -11.51
C ASN A 756 -33.44 22.40 -11.55
N TYR A 757 -34.18 21.42 -11.08
CA TYR A 757 -35.63 21.38 -11.12
C TYR A 757 -36.33 22.55 -10.41
N ASN A 758 -35.78 23.05 -9.29
CA ASN A 758 -36.36 24.20 -8.62
C ASN A 758 -36.25 25.49 -9.45
N ALA A 759 -35.11 25.68 -10.14
CA ALA A 759 -34.96 26.79 -11.08
C ALA A 759 -35.91 26.65 -12.28
N VAL A 760 -36.12 25.44 -12.81
CA VAL A 760 -37.14 25.19 -13.86
C VAL A 760 -38.54 25.56 -13.36
N LYS A 761 -38.90 25.15 -12.14
CA LYS A 761 -40.20 25.47 -11.52
C LYS A 761 -40.36 26.98 -11.32
N LEU A 762 -39.33 27.67 -10.88
CA LEU A 762 -39.34 29.12 -10.69
C LEU A 762 -39.50 29.82 -12.04
N ILE A 763 -38.61 29.55 -13.00
CA ILE A 763 -38.61 30.19 -14.33
C ILE A 763 -39.93 29.92 -15.06
N GLY A 764 -40.42 28.69 -15.03
CA GLY A 764 -41.70 28.29 -15.63
C GLY A 764 -42.93 28.97 -14.99
N ASN A 765 -42.79 29.56 -13.80
CA ASN A 765 -43.85 30.28 -13.09
C ASN A 765 -43.59 31.80 -12.94
N LEU A 766 -42.52 32.34 -13.53
CA LEU A 766 -42.21 33.77 -13.44
C LEU A 766 -43.28 34.62 -14.12
N ARG A 767 -43.50 34.39 -15.42
CA ARG A 767 -44.44 35.15 -16.26
C ARG A 767 -45.14 34.22 -17.23
N GLU A 768 -46.42 34.46 -17.48
CA GLU A 768 -47.19 33.72 -18.46
C GLU A 768 -46.75 34.13 -19.87
N CYS A 769 -46.25 33.17 -20.65
CA CYS A 769 -45.70 33.42 -21.97
C CYS A 769 -45.83 32.17 -22.85
N HIS A 770 -46.55 32.31 -23.97
CA HIS A 770 -46.75 31.23 -24.93
C HIS A 770 -45.44 30.59 -25.41
N LEU A 771 -44.36 31.36 -25.62
CA LEU A 771 -43.06 30.82 -26.05
C LEU A 771 -42.40 29.95 -24.98
N ILE A 772 -42.56 30.32 -23.70
CA ILE A 772 -42.07 29.51 -22.56
C ILE A 772 -42.90 28.23 -22.46
N ALA A 773 -44.23 28.32 -22.62
CA ALA A 773 -45.11 27.15 -22.64
C ALA A 773 -44.74 26.18 -23.79
N CYS A 774 -44.51 26.66 -25.02
CA CYS A 774 -44.05 25.81 -26.12
C CYS A 774 -42.72 25.11 -25.81
N LYS A 775 -41.78 25.80 -25.14
CA LYS A 775 -40.52 25.17 -24.73
C LYS A 775 -40.73 24.11 -23.64
N ILE A 776 -41.59 24.38 -22.66
CA ILE A 776 -41.98 23.41 -21.63
C ILE A 776 -42.58 22.15 -22.27
N GLU A 777 -43.44 22.29 -23.29
CA GLU A 777 -43.97 21.13 -24.02
C GLU A 777 -42.88 20.32 -24.74
N SER A 778 -41.88 21.00 -25.30
CA SER A 778 -40.72 20.34 -25.90
C SER A 778 -39.91 19.55 -24.85
N LEU A 779 -39.65 20.15 -23.69
CA LEU A 779 -38.96 19.47 -22.58
C LEU A 779 -39.78 18.34 -21.97
N LEU A 780 -41.10 18.50 -21.90
CA LEU A 780 -42.03 17.48 -21.41
C LEU A 780 -42.00 16.24 -22.32
N ASN A 781 -41.98 16.44 -23.64
CA ASN A 781 -41.80 15.35 -24.59
C ASN A 781 -40.43 14.65 -24.45
N LEU A 782 -39.38 15.42 -24.18
CA LEU A 782 -38.03 14.88 -23.94
C LEU A 782 -37.98 14.04 -22.65
N ALA A 783 -38.57 14.54 -21.56
CA ALA A 783 -38.65 13.83 -20.27
C ALA A 783 -39.42 12.51 -20.41
N ALA A 784 -40.55 12.53 -21.12
CA ALA A 784 -41.34 11.32 -21.42
C ALA A 784 -40.54 10.31 -22.26
N LYS A 785 -39.84 10.78 -23.30
CA LYS A 785 -39.00 9.91 -24.15
C LYS A 785 -37.88 9.24 -23.35
N ASN A 786 -37.25 9.96 -22.44
CA ASN A 786 -36.10 9.48 -21.65
C ASN A 786 -36.49 8.78 -20.34
N LYS A 787 -37.79 8.53 -20.10
CA LYS A 787 -38.32 7.87 -18.88
C LYS A 787 -37.96 8.60 -17.57
N LYS A 788 -37.83 9.93 -17.63
CA LYS A 788 -37.45 10.74 -16.47
C LYS A 788 -38.70 11.28 -15.78
N TYR A 789 -39.24 10.47 -14.88
CA TYR A 789 -40.60 10.65 -14.35
C TYR A 789 -40.75 11.81 -13.37
N THR A 790 -39.71 12.14 -12.60
CA THR A 790 -39.69 13.30 -11.69
C THR A 790 -39.77 14.62 -12.44
N GLU A 791 -39.05 14.73 -13.55
CA GLU A 791 -39.07 15.88 -14.47
C GLU A 791 -40.44 16.04 -15.13
N LEU A 792 -41.04 14.92 -15.52
CA LEU A 792 -42.37 14.90 -16.11
C LEU A 792 -43.42 15.41 -15.11
N ALA A 793 -43.38 14.98 -13.86
CA ALA A 793 -44.25 15.50 -12.80
C ALA A 793 -44.05 16.99 -12.54
N LEU A 794 -42.80 17.45 -12.55
CA LEU A 794 -42.51 18.87 -12.33
C LEU A 794 -43.09 19.76 -13.43
N LEU A 795 -42.84 19.40 -14.69
CA LEU A 795 -43.28 20.21 -15.85
C LEU A 795 -44.80 20.26 -15.98
N LEU A 796 -45.52 19.22 -15.55
CA LEU A 796 -46.98 19.20 -15.52
C LEU A 796 -47.57 20.06 -14.40
N ASN A 797 -46.85 20.25 -13.29
CA ASN A 797 -47.30 21.00 -12.12
C ASN A 797 -46.88 22.49 -12.15
N LEU A 798 -46.65 23.06 -13.34
CA LEU A 798 -46.40 24.49 -13.51
C LEU A 798 -47.73 25.24 -13.60
N ASN A 799 -47.85 26.34 -12.85
CA ASN A 799 -49.11 27.09 -12.71
C ASN A 799 -49.32 28.10 -13.84
N LYS A 800 -48.28 28.83 -14.26
CA LYS A 800 -48.41 29.89 -15.29
C LYS A 800 -48.22 29.37 -16.71
N ASN A 801 -47.21 28.54 -16.95
CA ASN A 801 -46.91 28.01 -18.27
C ASN A 801 -47.16 26.50 -18.32
N SER A 802 -48.33 26.07 -17.84
CA SER A 802 -48.73 24.67 -17.90
C SER A 802 -48.75 24.17 -19.34
N PRO A 803 -48.30 22.92 -19.62
CA PRO A 803 -48.41 22.33 -20.95
C PRO A 803 -49.85 22.33 -21.48
N SER A 804 -50.03 22.55 -22.80
CA SER A 804 -51.35 22.45 -23.41
C SER A 804 -51.91 21.04 -23.33
N ARG A 805 -53.25 20.94 -23.35
CA ARG A 805 -53.97 19.67 -23.44
C ARG A 805 -53.49 18.81 -24.61
N MET A 806 -53.24 19.40 -25.77
CA MET A 806 -52.75 18.66 -26.95
C MET A 806 -51.38 18.02 -26.70
N ALA A 807 -50.46 18.70 -26.01
CA ALA A 807 -49.17 18.13 -25.65
C ALA A 807 -49.32 16.98 -24.64
N ILE A 808 -50.17 17.15 -23.63
CA ILE A 808 -50.51 16.13 -22.63
C ILE A 808 -51.09 14.87 -23.31
N GLU A 809 -52.04 15.04 -24.22
CA GLU A 809 -52.68 13.94 -24.95
C GLU A 809 -51.67 13.17 -25.81
N LYS A 810 -50.77 13.86 -26.52
CA LYS A 810 -49.69 13.20 -27.30
C LYS A 810 -48.76 12.37 -26.42
N ILE A 811 -48.40 12.87 -25.24
CA ILE A 811 -47.53 12.15 -24.31
C ILE A 811 -48.27 10.97 -23.69
N PHE A 812 -49.54 11.14 -23.33
CA PHE A 812 -50.40 10.07 -22.83
C PHE A 812 -50.47 8.91 -23.82
N GLU A 813 -50.81 9.18 -25.07
CA GLU A 813 -50.91 8.15 -26.12
C GLU A 813 -49.57 7.45 -26.35
N ARG A 814 -48.47 8.20 -26.33
CA ARG A 814 -47.11 7.65 -26.42
C ARG A 814 -46.77 6.76 -25.23
N ALA A 815 -47.10 7.17 -24.01
CA ALA A 815 -46.87 6.39 -22.81
C ALA A 815 -47.68 5.07 -22.84
N CYS A 816 -48.92 5.11 -23.34
CA CYS A 816 -49.72 3.92 -23.59
C CYS A 816 -49.09 2.98 -24.62
N ALA A 817 -48.55 3.52 -25.72
CA ALA A 817 -47.88 2.72 -26.75
C ALA A 817 -46.56 2.09 -26.25
N LEU A 818 -45.86 2.74 -25.32
CA LEU A 818 -44.60 2.27 -24.73
C LEU A 818 -44.77 1.43 -23.45
N GLY A 819 -46.00 1.29 -22.95
CA GLY A 819 -46.28 0.51 -21.74
C GLY A 819 -45.83 1.17 -20.44
N GLN A 820 -45.70 2.50 -20.42
CA GLN A 820 -45.19 3.24 -19.27
C GLN A 820 -46.35 3.61 -18.33
N LEU A 821 -46.57 2.83 -17.28
CA LEU A 821 -47.71 3.02 -16.37
C LEU A 821 -47.62 4.32 -15.54
N PHE A 822 -46.44 4.70 -15.07
CA PHE A 822 -46.27 5.86 -14.20
C PHE A 822 -46.64 7.21 -14.87
N PRO A 823 -46.19 7.53 -16.10
CA PRO A 823 -46.67 8.72 -16.81
C PRO A 823 -48.19 8.70 -17.02
N ILE A 824 -48.77 7.53 -17.30
CA ILE A 824 -50.22 7.40 -17.52
C ILE A 824 -50.97 7.71 -16.23
N THR A 825 -50.54 7.16 -15.09
CA THR A 825 -51.17 7.43 -13.81
C THR A 825 -51.11 8.91 -13.47
N LEU A 826 -49.95 9.53 -13.67
CA LEU A 826 -49.70 10.94 -13.38
C LEU A 826 -50.53 11.88 -14.27
N LEU A 827 -50.64 11.60 -15.57
CA LEU A 827 -51.43 12.42 -16.50
C LEU A 827 -52.95 12.28 -16.25
N MET A 828 -53.39 11.12 -15.77
CA MET A 828 -54.80 10.85 -15.45
C MET A 828 -55.26 11.48 -14.14
N THR A 829 -54.32 11.88 -13.27
CA THR A 829 -54.56 12.56 -11.99
C THR A 829 -54.41 14.08 -12.07
N LEU A 830 -54.20 14.66 -13.24
CA LEU A 830 -54.11 16.12 -13.38
C LEU A 830 -55.49 16.77 -13.17
N ASP A 831 -55.53 17.80 -12.32
CA ASP A 831 -56.73 18.59 -12.04
C ASP A 831 -57.18 19.41 -13.27
N SER A 832 -56.21 19.85 -14.09
CA SER A 832 -56.43 20.60 -15.33
C SER A 832 -55.78 19.89 -16.52
N ASN A 833 -56.36 20.06 -17.72
CA ASN A 833 -55.85 19.47 -18.96
C ASN A 833 -55.72 17.93 -18.97
N LYS A 834 -56.54 17.22 -18.18
CA LYS A 834 -56.65 15.75 -18.23
C LYS A 834 -56.92 15.26 -19.67
N PRO A 835 -56.29 14.14 -20.11
CA PRO A 835 -56.53 13.57 -21.43
C PRO A 835 -58.03 13.41 -21.72
N CYS A 836 -58.49 13.79 -22.91
CA CYS A 836 -59.90 13.60 -23.29
C CYS A 836 -60.28 12.12 -23.41
N LYS A 837 -61.59 11.85 -23.36
CA LYS A 837 -62.15 10.50 -23.61
C LYS A 837 -61.60 9.89 -24.90
N GLY A 838 -61.45 10.69 -25.97
CA GLY A 838 -60.87 10.23 -27.25
C GLY A 838 -59.43 9.73 -27.14
N SER A 839 -58.54 10.50 -26.50
CA SER A 839 -57.15 10.09 -26.27
C SER A 839 -57.04 8.88 -25.34
N ILE A 840 -57.92 8.76 -24.35
CA ILE A 840 -57.96 7.60 -23.45
C ILE A 840 -58.41 6.34 -24.20
N GLN A 841 -59.44 6.45 -25.05
CA GLN A 841 -59.84 5.37 -25.95
C GLN A 841 -58.71 4.99 -26.90
N ASN A 842 -58.01 5.96 -27.50
CA ASN A 842 -56.89 5.69 -28.38
C ASN A 842 -55.71 5.03 -27.62
N GLY A 843 -55.39 5.50 -26.41
CA GLY A 843 -54.39 4.91 -25.53
C GLY A 843 -54.70 3.45 -25.15
N LEU A 844 -55.97 3.11 -24.92
CA LEU A 844 -56.41 1.72 -24.72
C LEU A 844 -56.16 0.88 -25.97
N LEU A 845 -56.50 1.40 -27.15
CA LEU A 845 -56.27 0.71 -28.42
C LEU A 845 -54.77 0.50 -28.71
N LEU A 846 -53.93 1.49 -28.39
CA LEU A 846 -52.48 1.44 -28.58
C LEU A 846 -51.81 0.45 -27.60
N SER A 847 -52.19 0.49 -26.33
CA SER A 847 -51.65 -0.44 -25.32
C SER A 847 -52.08 -1.88 -25.60
N ALA A 848 -53.32 -2.11 -26.03
CA ALA A 848 -53.79 -3.43 -26.44
C ALA A 848 -53.09 -3.95 -27.70
N LYS A 849 -52.90 -3.10 -28.73
CA LYS A 849 -52.14 -3.45 -29.94
C LYS A 849 -50.68 -3.81 -29.66
N ARG A 850 -50.10 -3.34 -28.54
CA ARG A 850 -48.68 -3.53 -28.16
C ARG A 850 -48.47 -4.51 -27.01
N GLY A 851 -49.54 -5.11 -26.47
CA GLY A 851 -49.45 -6.16 -25.45
C GLY A 851 -49.23 -5.66 -24.02
N HIS A 852 -49.44 -4.37 -23.74
CA HIS A 852 -49.17 -3.78 -22.42
C HIS A 852 -50.32 -4.05 -21.43
N LEU A 853 -50.44 -5.29 -20.96
CA LEU A 853 -51.53 -5.77 -20.10
C LEU A 853 -51.76 -4.90 -18.86
N HIS A 854 -50.69 -4.50 -18.18
CA HIS A 854 -50.76 -3.66 -16.97
C HIS A 854 -51.36 -2.27 -17.25
N VAL A 855 -51.07 -1.68 -18.41
CA VAL A 855 -51.68 -0.41 -18.85
C VAL A 855 -53.16 -0.61 -19.19
N VAL A 856 -53.49 -1.69 -19.91
CA VAL A 856 -54.89 -2.02 -20.26
C VAL A 856 -55.72 -2.21 -18.99
N LYS A 857 -55.21 -2.99 -18.02
CA LYS A 857 -55.84 -3.17 -16.71
C LYS A 857 -56.05 -1.85 -15.98
N TYR A 858 -55.05 -0.98 -15.99
CA TYR A 858 -55.14 0.32 -15.34
C TYR A 858 -56.21 1.22 -15.98
N LEU A 859 -56.21 1.34 -17.32
CA LEU A 859 -57.18 2.18 -18.03
C LEU A 859 -58.61 1.67 -17.84
N CYS A 860 -58.84 0.35 -17.96
CA CYS A 860 -60.16 -0.25 -17.75
C CYS A 860 -60.70 -0.05 -16.33
N LYS A 861 -59.83 -0.01 -15.32
CA LYS A 861 -60.23 0.22 -13.92
C LYS A 861 -60.48 1.69 -13.58
N ASN A 862 -59.71 2.62 -14.15
CA ASN A 862 -59.66 4.02 -13.70
C ASN A 862 -60.36 5.02 -14.65
N HIS A 863 -60.91 4.57 -15.78
CA HIS A 863 -61.72 5.40 -16.67
C HIS A 863 -63.20 5.03 -16.55
N GLU A 864 -64.08 6.03 -16.53
CA GLU A 864 -65.53 5.85 -16.58
C GLU A 864 -65.89 4.99 -17.81
N SER A 865 -66.72 3.98 -17.60
CA SER A 865 -66.95 2.85 -18.53
C SER A 865 -66.65 3.12 -20.01
N PHE A 866 -65.75 2.32 -20.61
CA PHE A 866 -65.56 2.34 -22.06
C PHE A 866 -66.78 1.80 -22.81
N ASP A 867 -67.06 2.35 -23.99
CA ASP A 867 -68.03 1.80 -24.93
C ASP A 867 -67.60 0.39 -25.35
N ILE A 868 -68.55 -0.56 -25.38
CA ILE A 868 -68.29 -1.98 -25.68
C ILE A 868 -67.59 -2.13 -27.05
N GLU A 869 -67.90 -1.27 -28.01
CA GLU A 869 -67.25 -1.29 -29.33
C GLU A 869 -65.75 -0.97 -29.26
N ILE A 870 -65.34 -0.04 -28.39
CA ILE A 870 -63.93 0.30 -28.19
C ILE A 870 -63.20 -0.88 -27.53
N LEU A 871 -63.81 -1.52 -26.53
CA LEU A 871 -63.24 -2.71 -25.87
C LEU A 871 -63.08 -3.88 -26.87
N LYS A 872 -64.11 -4.14 -27.70
CA LYS A 872 -64.03 -5.12 -28.80
C LYS A 872 -62.95 -4.75 -29.81
N SER A 873 -62.79 -3.47 -30.14
CA SER A 873 -61.75 -2.99 -31.04
C SER A 873 -60.34 -3.18 -30.45
N ALA A 874 -60.15 -2.88 -29.16
CA ALA A 874 -58.91 -3.13 -28.44
C ALA A 874 -58.56 -4.62 -28.41
N GLN A 875 -59.55 -5.48 -28.14
CA GLN A 875 -59.40 -6.92 -28.16
C GLN A 875 -59.03 -7.45 -29.55
N ARG A 876 -59.70 -6.99 -30.62
CA ARG A 876 -59.34 -7.34 -32.00
C ARG A 876 -57.90 -6.92 -32.33
N LYS A 877 -57.46 -5.74 -31.86
CA LYS A 877 -56.08 -5.26 -32.05
C LYS A 877 -55.06 -6.13 -31.29
N ALA A 878 -55.36 -6.52 -30.05
CA ALA A 878 -54.51 -7.43 -29.28
C ALA A 878 -54.44 -8.83 -29.90
N SER A 879 -55.58 -9.36 -30.35
CA SER A 879 -55.69 -10.68 -31.00
C SER A 879 -54.91 -10.72 -32.32
N LYS A 880 -55.06 -9.71 -33.18
CA LYS A 880 -54.28 -9.58 -34.41
C LYS A 880 -52.78 -9.48 -34.17
N ALA A 881 -52.35 -8.98 -33.01
CA ALA A 881 -50.96 -8.84 -32.63
C ALA A 881 -50.43 -10.00 -31.76
N GLY A 882 -51.25 -11.02 -31.47
CA GLY A 882 -50.84 -12.21 -30.71
C GLY A 882 -50.77 -12.06 -29.19
N PHE A 883 -51.38 -11.02 -28.60
CA PHE A 883 -51.32 -10.77 -27.16
C PHE A 883 -52.47 -11.41 -26.39
N GLU A 884 -52.41 -12.73 -26.18
CA GLU A 884 -53.46 -13.54 -25.55
C GLU A 884 -53.87 -13.06 -24.16
N ALA A 885 -52.90 -12.71 -23.31
CA ALA A 885 -53.20 -12.24 -21.94
C ALA A 885 -54.04 -10.95 -21.91
N VAL A 886 -53.86 -10.07 -22.90
CA VAL A 886 -54.68 -8.85 -23.06
C VAL A 886 -56.07 -9.21 -23.58
N CYS A 887 -56.17 -10.15 -24.51
CA CYS A 887 -57.45 -10.64 -25.03
C CYS A 887 -58.31 -11.29 -23.94
N SER A 888 -57.72 -12.16 -23.12
CA SER A 888 -58.40 -12.83 -22.01
C SER A 888 -58.92 -11.80 -21.00
N TYR A 889 -58.08 -10.86 -20.59
CA TYR A 889 -58.50 -9.80 -19.67
C TYR A 889 -59.63 -8.92 -20.24
N LEU A 890 -59.53 -8.48 -21.50
CA LEU A 890 -60.58 -7.67 -22.13
C LEU A 890 -61.88 -8.45 -22.29
N ASN A 891 -61.84 -9.75 -22.59
CA ASN A 891 -63.01 -10.63 -22.64
C ASN A 891 -63.74 -10.70 -21.29
N GLU A 892 -62.99 -10.97 -20.22
CA GLU A 892 -63.52 -11.00 -18.86
C GLU A 892 -64.15 -9.65 -18.50
N PHE A 893 -63.45 -8.55 -18.79
CA PHE A 893 -63.92 -7.20 -18.49
C PHE A 893 -65.19 -6.81 -19.26
N ILE A 894 -65.27 -7.16 -20.56
CA ILE A 894 -66.47 -6.95 -21.40
C ILE A 894 -67.66 -7.72 -20.83
N ASN A 895 -67.48 -9.00 -20.47
CA ASN A 895 -68.53 -9.84 -19.91
C ASN A 895 -69.06 -9.27 -18.58
N HIS A 896 -68.18 -8.80 -17.70
CA HIS A 896 -68.57 -8.14 -16.45
C HIS A 896 -69.36 -6.83 -16.67
N GLN A 897 -68.98 -6.00 -17.64
CA GLN A 897 -69.75 -4.79 -17.98
C GLN A 897 -71.13 -5.10 -18.58
N GLN A 898 -71.24 -6.14 -19.40
CA GLN A 898 -72.52 -6.56 -19.99
C GLN A 898 -73.48 -7.11 -18.92
N GLN A 899 -72.98 -7.91 -17.97
CA GLN A 899 -73.75 -8.45 -16.86
C GLN A 899 -74.25 -7.36 -15.89
N SER A 900 -73.45 -6.34 -15.60
CA SER A 900 -73.86 -5.20 -14.76
C SER A 900 -74.90 -4.30 -15.44
N SER A 901 -74.78 -4.04 -16.75
CA SER A 901 -75.85 -3.31 -17.49
C SER A 901 -77.17 -4.10 -17.56
N CYS A 902 -77.08 -5.44 -17.63
CA CYS A 902 -78.22 -6.34 -17.61
C CYS A 902 -78.87 -6.43 -16.22
N ALA A 903 -78.09 -6.34 -15.14
CA ALA A 903 -78.59 -6.25 -13.76
C ALA A 903 -79.33 -4.93 -13.47
N CYS A 904 -78.86 -3.79 -13.99
CA CYS A 904 -79.58 -2.51 -13.91
C CYS A 904 -80.89 -2.53 -14.72
N LYS A 905 -80.88 -3.14 -15.92
CA LYS A 905 -82.13 -3.38 -16.68
C LYS A 905 -83.07 -4.34 -15.96
N LYS A 906 -82.56 -5.39 -15.29
CA LYS A 906 -83.38 -6.29 -14.46
C LYS A 906 -83.92 -5.61 -13.21
N ARG A 907 -83.23 -4.65 -12.60
CA ARG A 907 -83.72 -3.90 -11.42
C ARG A 907 -84.81 -2.88 -11.81
N ILE A 908 -84.71 -2.24 -12.98
CA ILE A 908 -85.79 -1.40 -13.54
C ILE A 908 -87.01 -2.24 -13.95
N VAL A 909 -86.80 -3.45 -14.49
CA VAL A 909 -87.90 -4.38 -14.81
C VAL A 909 -88.53 -5.01 -13.56
N TYR A 910 -87.78 -5.19 -12.47
CA TYR A 910 -88.30 -5.72 -11.21
C TYR A 910 -89.05 -4.64 -10.39
N LEU A 911 -88.61 -3.38 -10.44
CA LEU A 911 -89.32 -2.25 -9.82
C LEU A 911 -90.58 -1.83 -10.61
N ASN A 912 -90.62 -2.04 -11.92
CA ASN A 912 -91.85 -1.84 -12.72
C ASN A 912 -92.87 -3.01 -12.62
N LYS A 913 -92.51 -4.16 -12.02
CA LYS A 913 -93.40 -5.33 -11.89
C LYS A 913 -94.05 -5.52 -10.51
N LYS A 914 -93.66 -4.76 -9.49
CA LYS A 914 -94.42 -4.60 -8.25
C LYS A 914 -94.92 -3.16 -8.19
N GLY A 915 -96.13 -2.95 -8.68
CA GLY A 915 -96.81 -1.65 -8.60
C GLY A 915 -96.78 -1.10 -7.18
N LEU A 916 -95.87 -0.17 -6.95
CA LEU A 916 -95.86 0.79 -5.86
C LEU A 916 -95.59 2.14 -6.52
N GLY A 917 -96.67 2.80 -6.91
CA GLY A 917 -96.67 4.24 -7.00
C GLY A 917 -96.40 4.83 -5.61
N PHE A 918 -95.79 6.02 -5.60
CA PHE A 918 -95.27 6.77 -4.46
C PHE A 918 -93.84 6.42 -4.03
N PHE A 919 -92.87 7.20 -4.55
CA PHE A 919 -91.84 7.95 -3.79
C PHE A 919 -90.92 8.68 -4.79
N GLN A 920 -91.47 9.70 -5.46
CA GLN A 920 -90.69 10.91 -5.76
C GLN A 920 -90.92 11.87 -4.58
N ASP A 921 -89.91 12.66 -4.22
CA ASP A 921 -89.91 13.69 -3.15
C ASP A 921 -89.50 13.27 -1.73
N LYS A 922 -88.37 12.57 -1.58
CA LYS A 922 -87.56 12.64 -0.33
C LYS A 922 -86.12 12.11 -0.48
N GLN A 923 -85.33 12.71 -1.38
CA GLN A 923 -83.87 12.51 -1.37
C GLN A 923 -83.07 13.70 -1.91
N LEU A 924 -83.63 14.90 -1.82
CA LEU A 924 -82.98 16.17 -2.16
C LEU A 924 -82.58 16.99 -0.90
N LYS A 925 -82.43 16.35 0.26
CA LYS A 925 -82.21 17.05 1.54
C LYS A 925 -81.24 16.39 2.54
N SER A 926 -80.30 15.53 2.12
CA SER A 926 -79.31 14.95 3.06
C SER A 926 -77.86 14.85 2.57
N GLU A 927 -77.47 15.52 1.47
CA GLU A 927 -76.04 15.63 1.07
C GLU A 927 -75.55 17.09 0.99
N GLN A 928 -76.31 18.03 1.57
CA GLN A 928 -75.84 19.40 1.82
C GLN A 928 -75.23 19.60 3.22
N ASP A 929 -75.18 18.56 4.06
CA ASP A 929 -74.68 18.66 5.46
C ASP A 929 -73.40 17.85 5.76
N GLN A 930 -72.60 17.47 4.74
CA GLN A 930 -71.27 16.86 4.96
C GLN A 930 -70.10 17.61 4.31
N THR A 931 -70.31 18.83 3.80
CA THR A 931 -69.24 19.70 3.29
C THR A 931 -68.62 20.63 4.33
N THR A 932 -68.89 20.43 5.63
CA THR A 932 -68.47 21.36 6.70
C THR A 932 -67.67 20.75 7.84
N LEU A 933 -67.16 19.52 7.74
CA LEU A 933 -66.34 18.92 8.81
C LEU A 933 -65.32 17.92 8.22
N THR A 934 -64.25 18.43 7.59
CA THR A 934 -62.90 17.79 7.50
C THR A 934 -61.94 18.73 6.76
N LYS A 935 -61.83 19.98 7.23
CA LYS A 935 -60.81 20.94 6.78
C LYS A 935 -59.71 21.23 7.81
N ASN A 936 -59.68 20.49 8.92
CA ASN A 936 -58.63 20.61 9.95
C ASN A 936 -58.17 19.22 10.41
N ALA A 937 -57.13 18.69 9.77
CA ALA A 937 -56.20 17.70 10.34
C ALA A 937 -55.12 17.38 9.29
N LEU A 938 -54.09 18.23 9.20
CA LEU A 938 -52.71 17.91 8.83
C LEU A 938 -51.91 19.23 8.89
N PHE A 939 -51.45 19.56 10.09
CA PHE A 939 -50.13 20.14 10.27
C PHE A 939 -49.14 18.99 10.37
#